data_AF-A0A9P9XWV8-F1
#
_entry.id   AF-A0A9P9XWV8-F1
#
_cell.length_a   1.000
_cell.length_b   1.000
_cell.length_c   1.000
_cell.angle_alpha   90.00
_cell.angle_beta   90.00
_cell.angle_gamma   90.00
#
_symmetry.space_group_name_H-M   'P 1'
#
loop_
_entity.id
_entity.type
_entity.pdbx_description
1 polymer ?
#
loop_
_entity_poly.entity_id
_entity_poly.type
_entity_poly.pdbx_seq_one_letter_code
_entity_poly.pdbx_strand_id
1 'polypeptide(L)'
;MGSKIDSMTANALPEEAKVGAKRFADFDLGGKIFIVTGGAQGLGLALAEGLVEAGGRVYCLDMAPPPVEGWDEALSRVQPEFGGSLVYRQIDIGDTDKLEHLIDSIAREHQGLHGVLAAAAFQQVTPAVEYTAKDANAMMNINYTGVLMTATIAARKMTEYRCRGSICIIASMSGLVANKGLISPVYNCSKAALIQLARSLAMEWTPIREDGTGGIRVNCISPGYIMTPMIKEQMEEKPELVESWARDNMMGRLATTSEFKGAALFLLSNASSFVTGIPRALTMSIPPRLALLAAAVPAVYGATVKSPTPPMGWNSYNHYNCQPNEAIIKQNAQGLVDLGFRDLGYTIVTVDCGWAATTRDEQDRLQWDKETFPSGPEALGDFIHSLELQFGLYSGAGYRMCGLPDTPASLGYEQVDAQTFADWGGDTLKYDNCYSTSPTEMVDVTSPASQSPDRFITMAEALNQTDRPIQYFLCQWGIGQNVPDWTAPLGNSWRMSNDIFNAWRALWRIVNQAVPHVQHTGPGAFADLDMLIIGLNALSVEEEHFHFGFWSMLKSPLIIGGVLVEAEIPASSLEVMRNEEVIAINQDPLAKAAALVIRYTEEEWDVWAGPLSDDRMVLGIANWKNETQNVEVDLSLVGVGSAASRDVWAHENGSIAGVQVLELKPHELRLLVLSEIETTQKPSAAAYYSVEDATLGGQAALVDCGADECLPNHVKVGSITADANVTFEGVSSAHDGEVFVGIDFINYEYTHTIGDWATNTRNMSVAVNDNEAKRWAFPLAGGDWYETGRLMVALDGFVAGDENTVVFSGFDDGHWAPDLVGMEVFE
;
A
#
# COMPACT_ATOMS: atom_id res chain seq x y z
N MET A 1 -25.54 -58.85 16.81
CA MET A 1 -24.53 -58.98 15.73
C MET A 1 -24.72 -57.79 14.81
N GLY A 2 -24.06 -56.67 15.15
CA GLY A 2 -24.22 -55.40 14.45
C GLY A 2 -23.28 -55.31 13.27
N SER A 3 -23.84 -55.09 12.09
CA SER A 3 -23.14 -54.81 10.84
C SER A 3 -22.65 -53.36 10.82
N LYS A 4 -21.33 -53.15 10.92
CA LYS A 4 -20.70 -51.85 10.65
C LYS A 4 -20.68 -51.62 9.14
N ILE A 5 -21.68 -50.90 8.66
CA ILE A 5 -21.59 -50.03 7.49
C ILE A 5 -21.88 -48.65 8.05
N ASP A 6 -20.83 -47.90 8.42
CA ASP A 6 -20.96 -46.49 8.76
C ASP A 6 -19.91 -45.70 7.96
N SER A 7 -20.44 -44.99 6.98
CA SER A 7 -19.96 -43.76 6.32
C SER A 7 -18.45 -43.48 6.30
N MET A 8 -17.85 -43.68 5.13
CA MET A 8 -16.72 -42.89 4.67
C MET A 8 -17.17 -41.44 4.47
N THR A 9 -16.98 -40.58 5.47
CA THR A 9 -17.07 -39.13 5.33
C THR A 9 -15.74 -38.58 4.81
N ALA A 10 -15.62 -38.57 3.48
CA ALA A 10 -14.61 -37.84 2.74
C ALA A 10 -14.95 -36.34 2.77
N ASN A 11 -14.64 -35.65 3.88
CA ASN A 11 -14.52 -34.18 3.92
C ASN A 11 -13.95 -33.62 5.23
N ALA A 12 -13.21 -34.43 5.99
CA ALA A 12 -12.55 -33.92 7.18
C ALA A 12 -11.25 -33.17 6.79
N LEU A 13 -11.12 -31.95 7.32
CA LEU A 13 -9.83 -31.39 7.76
C LEU A 13 -9.02 -32.51 8.45
N PRO A 14 -7.67 -32.50 8.46
CA PRO A 14 -6.93 -33.48 9.26
C PRO A 14 -7.61 -33.61 10.63
N GLU A 15 -8.02 -34.83 11.01
CA GLU A 15 -8.70 -35.13 12.30
C GLU A 15 -8.11 -34.18 13.33
N GLU A 16 -8.95 -33.40 14.04
CA GLU A 16 -8.54 -32.43 15.06
C GLU A 16 -7.22 -32.88 15.64
N ALA A 17 -6.16 -32.14 15.28
CA ALA A 17 -4.80 -32.53 15.59
C ALA A 17 -4.79 -33.00 17.04
N LYS A 18 -4.18 -34.16 17.31
CA LYS A 18 -4.00 -34.65 18.67
C LYS A 18 -3.03 -33.71 19.40
N VAL A 19 -3.45 -32.48 19.65
CA VAL A 19 -2.72 -31.42 20.32
C VAL A 19 -2.45 -31.97 21.71
N GLY A 20 -1.16 -32.22 22.00
CA GLY A 20 -0.71 -32.72 23.30
C GLY A 20 -0.44 -34.23 23.42
N ALA A 21 -0.61 -35.04 22.37
CA ALA A 21 -0.33 -36.49 22.46
C ALA A 21 1.17 -36.85 22.34
N LYS A 22 1.97 -36.04 21.63
CA LYS A 22 3.42 -36.19 21.46
C LYS A 22 4.04 -34.82 21.17
N ARG A 23 5.25 -34.54 21.67
CA ARG A 23 5.98 -33.30 21.37
C ARG A 23 6.19 -33.19 19.85
N PHE A 24 5.81 -32.05 19.26
CA PHE A 24 5.91 -31.76 17.82
C PHE A 24 5.23 -32.81 16.91
N ALA A 25 4.07 -33.34 17.31
CA ALA A 25 3.34 -34.36 16.55
C ALA A 25 3.11 -34.01 15.06
N ASP A 26 2.92 -32.73 14.73
CA ASP A 26 2.69 -32.29 13.35
C ASP A 26 3.94 -32.37 12.44
N PHE A 27 5.13 -32.44 13.06
CA PHE A 27 6.41 -32.64 12.37
C PHE A 27 6.79 -34.13 12.25
N ASP A 28 6.01 -35.04 12.83
CA ASP A 28 6.29 -36.48 12.79
C ASP A 28 6.02 -37.06 11.39
N LEU A 29 7.05 -37.67 10.82
CA LEU A 29 7.02 -38.31 9.50
C LEU A 29 7.03 -39.84 9.58
N GLY A 30 6.87 -40.40 10.78
CA GLY A 30 6.83 -41.84 11.02
C GLY A 30 5.89 -42.57 10.06
N GLY A 31 6.42 -43.58 9.37
CA GLY A 31 5.67 -44.43 8.43
C GLY A 31 5.37 -43.79 7.06
N LYS A 32 5.81 -42.54 6.82
CA LYS A 32 5.66 -41.86 5.52
C LYS A 32 6.88 -42.08 4.63
N ILE A 33 6.65 -42.03 3.32
CA ILE A 33 7.65 -42.33 2.27
C ILE A 33 7.97 -41.07 1.49
N PHE A 34 9.26 -40.75 1.36
CA PHE A 34 9.76 -39.55 0.69
C PHE A 34 10.79 -39.89 -0.37
N ILE A 35 10.80 -39.11 -1.45
CA ILE A 35 11.81 -39.15 -2.49
C ILE A 35 12.59 -37.83 -2.48
N VAL A 36 13.91 -37.91 -2.55
CA VAL A 36 14.79 -36.73 -2.62
C VAL A 36 15.68 -36.86 -3.85
N THR A 37 15.51 -35.98 -4.84
CA THR A 37 16.43 -35.92 -6.00
C THR A 37 17.62 -35.02 -5.69
N GLY A 38 18.81 -35.33 -6.21
CA GLY A 38 20.05 -34.65 -5.83
C GLY A 38 20.50 -35.02 -4.42
N GLY A 39 20.10 -36.22 -3.96
CA GLY A 39 20.24 -36.66 -2.58
C GLY A 39 21.58 -37.30 -2.23
N ALA A 40 22.56 -37.34 -3.16
CA ALA A 40 23.89 -37.88 -2.86
C ALA A 40 24.77 -36.92 -2.06
N GLN A 41 24.53 -35.61 -2.15
CA GLN A 41 25.42 -34.60 -1.56
C GLN A 41 24.71 -33.25 -1.31
N GLY A 42 25.45 -32.31 -0.72
CA GLY A 42 25.04 -30.91 -0.62
C GLY A 42 23.74 -30.69 0.15
N LEU A 43 22.88 -29.82 -0.39
CA LEU A 43 21.61 -29.48 0.23
C LEU A 43 20.63 -30.66 0.22
N GLY A 44 20.55 -31.41 -0.88
CA GLY A 44 19.62 -32.55 -1.01
C GLY A 44 19.86 -33.61 0.07
N LEU A 45 21.12 -34.00 0.30
CA LEU A 45 21.46 -34.96 1.36
C LEU A 45 21.14 -34.43 2.76
N ALA A 46 21.47 -33.16 3.05
CA ALA A 46 21.17 -32.58 4.36
C ALA A 46 19.66 -32.54 4.64
N LEU A 47 18.84 -32.20 3.63
CA LEU A 47 17.39 -32.21 3.79
C LEU A 47 16.84 -33.64 3.92
N ALA A 48 17.43 -34.62 3.21
CA ALA A 48 17.09 -36.03 3.37
C ALA A 48 17.34 -36.54 4.80
N GLU A 49 18.49 -36.21 5.38
CA GLU A 49 18.80 -36.52 6.79
C GLU A 49 17.79 -35.89 7.74
N GLY A 50 17.38 -34.64 7.51
CA GLY A 50 16.35 -33.96 8.32
C GLY A 50 14.98 -34.66 8.28
N LEU A 51 14.61 -35.26 7.14
CA LEU A 51 13.39 -36.06 7.03
C LEU A 51 13.52 -37.42 7.76
N VAL A 52 14.72 -38.02 7.75
CA VAL A 52 15.01 -39.26 8.49
C VAL A 52 14.99 -39.01 10.01
N GLU A 53 15.53 -37.89 10.48
CA GLU A 53 15.47 -37.45 11.89
C GLU A 53 14.03 -37.33 12.39
N ALA A 54 13.08 -36.99 11.51
CA ALA A 54 11.66 -36.92 11.81
C ALA A 54 10.90 -38.25 11.63
N GLY A 55 11.60 -39.36 11.32
CA GLY A 55 11.03 -40.70 11.17
C GLY A 55 10.57 -41.07 9.76
N GLY A 56 10.89 -40.25 8.75
CA GLY A 56 10.58 -40.52 7.36
C GLY A 56 11.47 -41.61 6.75
N ARG A 57 10.90 -42.41 5.84
CA ARG A 57 11.68 -43.32 4.98
C ARG A 57 12.00 -42.60 3.68
N VAL A 58 13.28 -42.34 3.44
CA VAL A 58 13.75 -41.44 2.38
C VAL A 58 14.57 -42.21 1.34
N TYR A 59 14.14 -42.11 0.08
CA TYR A 59 14.86 -42.61 -1.09
C TYR A 59 15.61 -41.46 -1.78
N CYS A 60 16.93 -41.46 -1.70
CA CYS A 60 17.79 -40.50 -2.39
C CYS A 60 18.08 -40.99 -3.82
N LEU A 61 17.68 -40.16 -4.79
CA LEU A 61 17.86 -40.37 -6.21
C LEU A 61 18.95 -39.44 -6.73
N ASP A 62 20.02 -40.00 -7.31
CA ASP A 62 21.14 -39.20 -7.81
C ASP A 62 21.92 -39.95 -8.91
N MET A 63 22.69 -39.25 -9.73
CA MET A 63 23.44 -39.84 -10.84
C MET A 63 24.77 -40.50 -10.42
N ALA A 64 25.28 -40.15 -9.23
CA ALA A 64 26.58 -40.63 -8.74
C ALA A 64 26.70 -42.18 -8.70
N PRO A 65 27.76 -42.78 -9.25
CA PRO A 65 27.93 -44.22 -9.16
C PRO A 65 28.34 -44.65 -7.74
N PRO A 66 27.81 -45.77 -7.20
CA PRO A 66 28.30 -46.33 -5.94
C PRO A 66 29.76 -46.81 -6.06
N PRO A 67 30.61 -46.64 -5.01
CA PRO A 67 30.29 -46.01 -3.74
C PRO A 67 30.22 -44.48 -3.84
N VAL A 68 29.18 -43.90 -3.25
CA VAL A 68 28.99 -42.45 -3.20
C VAL A 68 29.79 -41.87 -2.04
N GLU A 69 30.61 -40.87 -2.32
CA GLU A 69 31.44 -40.19 -1.31
C GLU A 69 30.56 -39.57 -0.20
N GLY A 70 30.94 -39.77 1.06
CA GLY A 70 30.20 -39.27 2.22
C GLY A 70 28.90 -40.03 2.55
N TRP A 71 28.50 -41.02 1.73
CA TRP A 71 27.27 -41.77 1.94
C TRP A 71 27.31 -42.69 3.18
N ASP A 72 28.42 -43.38 3.41
CA ASP A 72 28.61 -44.21 4.60
C ASP A 72 28.58 -43.37 5.89
N GLU A 73 29.09 -42.13 5.83
CA GLU A 73 29.04 -41.18 6.93
C GLU A 73 27.60 -40.72 7.19
N ALA A 74 26.84 -40.40 6.14
CA ALA A 74 25.43 -40.07 6.26
C ALA A 74 24.61 -41.23 6.86
N LEU A 75 24.86 -42.47 6.42
CA LEU A 75 24.24 -43.67 6.99
C LEU A 75 24.59 -43.83 8.48
N SER A 76 25.83 -43.51 8.89
CA SER A 76 26.22 -43.60 10.30
C SER A 76 25.53 -42.58 11.21
N ARG A 77 25.03 -41.45 10.65
CA ARG A 77 24.25 -40.44 11.37
C ARG A 77 22.79 -40.83 11.56
N VAL A 78 22.29 -41.82 10.82
CA VAL A 78 20.91 -42.32 10.96
C VAL A 78 20.79 -43.12 12.24
N GLN A 79 20.06 -42.58 13.22
CA GLN A 79 19.78 -43.28 14.48
C GLN A 79 18.57 -44.22 14.29
N PRO A 80 18.70 -45.53 14.58
CA PRO A 80 17.58 -46.48 14.47
C PRO A 80 16.36 -46.11 15.31
N GLU A 81 16.59 -45.37 16.40
CA GLU A 81 15.57 -44.90 17.36
C GLU A 81 14.55 -43.95 16.74
N PHE A 82 14.95 -43.22 15.68
CA PHE A 82 14.08 -42.25 15.01
C PHE A 82 13.06 -42.92 14.08
N GLY A 83 13.25 -44.20 13.74
CA GLY A 83 12.34 -44.97 12.89
C GLY A 83 12.38 -44.63 11.39
N GLY A 84 13.20 -43.65 11.00
CA GLY A 84 13.46 -43.29 9.61
C GLY A 84 14.53 -44.18 8.96
N SER A 85 14.63 -44.13 7.64
CA SER A 85 15.65 -44.88 6.88
C SER A 85 16.12 -44.10 5.66
N LEU A 86 17.41 -44.20 5.33
CA LEU A 86 18.00 -43.55 4.15
C LEU A 86 18.41 -44.62 3.12
N VAL A 87 17.91 -44.52 1.89
CA VAL A 87 18.15 -45.52 0.83
C VAL A 87 18.63 -44.83 -0.44
N TYR A 88 19.75 -45.30 -1.01
CA TYR A 88 20.27 -44.77 -2.26
C TYR A 88 19.74 -45.52 -3.50
N ARG A 89 19.46 -44.78 -4.57
CA ARG A 89 19.19 -45.33 -5.91
C ARG A 89 19.86 -44.45 -6.97
N GLN A 90 20.71 -45.06 -7.79
CA GLN A 90 21.36 -44.36 -8.88
C GLN A 90 20.37 -44.15 -10.04
N ILE A 91 20.17 -42.91 -10.46
CA ILE A 91 19.33 -42.52 -11.60
C ILE A 91 19.70 -41.13 -12.12
N ASP A 92 19.68 -40.96 -13.43
CA ASP A 92 19.68 -39.63 -14.07
C ASP A 92 18.24 -39.17 -14.24
N ILE A 93 17.86 -38.06 -13.62
CA ILE A 93 16.50 -37.52 -13.72
C ILE A 93 16.16 -36.94 -15.10
N GLY A 94 17.17 -36.75 -15.97
CA GLY A 94 16.96 -36.44 -17.38
C GLY A 94 16.45 -37.63 -18.19
N ASP A 95 16.57 -38.86 -17.68
CA ASP A 95 15.99 -40.07 -18.27
C ASP A 95 14.62 -40.34 -17.64
N THR A 96 13.60 -39.70 -18.19
CA THR A 96 12.24 -39.66 -17.63
C THR A 96 11.58 -41.03 -17.56
N ASP A 97 11.87 -41.92 -18.51
CA ASP A 97 11.28 -43.26 -18.58
C ASP A 97 11.80 -44.13 -17.44
N LYS A 98 13.12 -44.11 -17.21
CA LYS A 98 13.72 -44.83 -16.07
C LYS A 98 13.32 -44.22 -14.74
N LEU A 99 13.19 -42.89 -14.67
CA LEU A 99 12.70 -42.18 -13.49
C LEU A 99 11.28 -42.64 -13.14
N GLU A 100 10.38 -42.70 -14.13
CA GLU A 100 9.00 -43.17 -13.94
C GLU A 100 8.98 -44.62 -13.42
N HIS A 101 9.72 -45.53 -14.06
CA HIS A 101 9.82 -46.92 -13.59
C HIS A 101 10.34 -47.04 -12.14
N LEU A 102 11.31 -46.21 -11.74
CA LEU A 102 11.86 -46.25 -10.40
C LEU A 102 10.88 -45.71 -9.36
N ILE A 103 10.27 -44.54 -9.59
CA ILE A 103 9.28 -43.96 -8.67
C ILE A 103 8.07 -44.89 -8.54
N ASP A 104 7.63 -45.50 -9.65
CA ASP A 104 6.60 -46.54 -9.66
C ASP A 104 6.95 -47.71 -8.76
N SER A 105 8.18 -48.22 -8.84
CA SER A 105 8.62 -49.35 -8.02
C SER A 105 8.59 -49.03 -6.52
N ILE A 106 9.01 -47.82 -6.14
CA ILE A 106 9.01 -47.34 -4.75
C ILE A 106 7.57 -47.17 -4.24
N ALA A 107 6.71 -46.51 -5.03
CA ALA A 107 5.31 -46.31 -4.65
C ALA A 107 4.56 -47.64 -4.50
N ARG A 108 4.82 -48.62 -5.39
CA ARG A 108 4.26 -49.97 -5.31
C ARG A 108 4.76 -50.76 -4.10
N GLU A 109 6.04 -50.64 -3.76
CA GLU A 109 6.64 -51.33 -2.61
C GLU A 109 5.94 -50.94 -1.30
N HIS A 110 5.59 -49.65 -1.13
CA HIS A 110 4.99 -49.14 0.10
C HIS A 110 3.48 -48.89 0.00
N GLN A 111 2.87 -49.15 -1.15
CA GLN A 111 1.46 -48.84 -1.45
C GLN A 111 1.13 -47.36 -1.19
N GLY A 112 2.06 -46.46 -1.49
CA GLY A 112 1.89 -45.03 -1.27
C GLY A 112 3.17 -44.20 -1.41
N LEU A 113 2.99 -42.91 -1.62
CA LEU A 113 4.05 -41.89 -1.69
C LEU A 113 3.54 -40.62 -1.00
N HIS A 114 4.30 -40.08 -0.05
CA HIS A 114 3.80 -39.02 0.85
C HIS A 114 4.51 -37.68 0.66
N GLY A 115 5.70 -37.66 0.07
CA GLY A 115 6.30 -36.40 -0.33
C GLY A 115 7.51 -36.52 -1.25
N VAL A 116 7.85 -35.39 -1.86
CA VAL A 116 9.00 -35.27 -2.75
C VAL A 116 9.77 -34.01 -2.42
N LEU A 117 11.09 -34.12 -2.36
CA LEU A 117 12.01 -33.01 -2.35
C LEU A 117 12.81 -33.02 -3.66
N ALA A 118 12.51 -32.08 -4.55
CA ALA A 118 13.18 -31.99 -5.84
C ALA A 118 14.37 -31.02 -5.76
N ALA A 119 15.57 -31.54 -5.48
CA ALA A 119 16.79 -30.75 -5.31
C ALA A 119 17.86 -30.96 -6.40
N ALA A 120 17.68 -31.89 -7.32
CA ALA A 120 18.62 -32.11 -8.42
C ALA A 120 18.72 -30.87 -9.32
N ALA A 121 19.92 -30.33 -9.43
CA ALA A 121 20.27 -29.25 -10.34
C ALA A 121 21.79 -29.18 -10.52
N PHE A 122 22.25 -28.61 -11.62
CA PHE A 122 23.64 -28.19 -11.79
C PHE A 122 23.72 -26.76 -12.33
N GLN A 123 24.88 -26.14 -12.13
CA GLN A 123 25.16 -24.77 -12.55
C GLN A 123 26.36 -24.76 -13.50
N GLN A 124 26.33 -23.83 -14.46
CA GLN A 124 27.48 -23.51 -15.30
C GLN A 124 27.72 -21.99 -15.24
N VAL A 125 28.92 -21.59 -14.84
CA VAL A 125 29.35 -20.18 -14.86
C VAL A 125 30.03 -19.91 -16.18
N THR A 126 29.37 -19.17 -17.07
CA THR A 126 29.86 -18.91 -18.44
C THR A 126 29.27 -17.58 -18.92
N PRO A 127 30.04 -16.71 -19.59
CA PRO A 127 29.51 -15.51 -20.22
C PRO A 127 28.35 -15.82 -21.16
N ALA A 128 27.33 -14.96 -21.19
CA ALA A 128 26.13 -15.16 -22.02
C ALA A 128 26.46 -15.38 -23.51
N VAL A 129 27.51 -14.71 -24.01
CA VAL A 129 27.97 -14.80 -25.41
C VAL A 129 28.70 -16.10 -25.75
N GLU A 130 29.09 -16.89 -24.75
CA GLU A 130 29.81 -18.15 -24.92
C GLU A 130 28.91 -19.38 -24.76
N TYR A 131 27.65 -19.21 -24.35
CA TYR A 131 26.70 -20.30 -24.20
C TYR A 131 26.36 -20.93 -25.54
N THR A 132 26.48 -22.26 -25.62
CA THR A 132 25.92 -23.02 -26.74
C THR A 132 24.49 -23.44 -26.45
N ALA A 133 23.69 -23.67 -27.49
CA ALA A 133 22.35 -24.23 -27.34
C ALA A 133 22.37 -25.59 -26.63
N LYS A 134 23.45 -26.37 -26.80
CA LYS A 134 23.64 -27.65 -26.12
C LYS A 134 23.75 -27.47 -24.60
N ASP A 135 24.51 -26.48 -24.14
CA ASP A 135 24.70 -26.19 -22.72
C ASP A 135 23.39 -25.71 -22.08
N ALA A 136 22.69 -24.80 -22.77
CA ALA A 136 21.40 -24.30 -22.31
C ALA A 136 20.35 -25.42 -22.21
N ASN A 137 20.28 -26.28 -23.22
CA ASN A 137 19.36 -27.41 -23.24
C ASN A 137 19.69 -28.45 -22.17
N ALA A 138 20.97 -28.76 -21.96
CA ALA A 138 21.38 -29.72 -20.92
C ALA A 138 20.98 -29.22 -19.52
N MET A 139 21.19 -27.93 -19.24
CA MET A 139 20.82 -27.34 -17.95
C MET A 139 19.31 -27.29 -17.74
N MET A 140 18.54 -26.85 -18.76
CA MET A 140 17.08 -26.84 -18.67
C MET A 140 16.49 -28.25 -18.57
N ASN A 141 17.10 -29.25 -19.23
CA ASN A 141 16.66 -30.63 -19.16
C ASN A 141 16.71 -31.19 -17.73
N ILE A 142 17.77 -30.86 -16.97
CA ILE A 142 17.89 -31.31 -15.58
C ILE A 142 17.14 -30.37 -14.63
N ASN A 143 17.46 -29.07 -14.64
CA ASN A 143 16.99 -28.10 -13.65
C ASN A 143 15.50 -27.80 -13.74
N TYR A 144 14.88 -27.97 -14.91
CA TYR A 144 13.45 -27.73 -15.11
C TYR A 144 12.70 -29.00 -15.50
N THR A 145 13.04 -29.63 -16.65
CA THR A 145 12.28 -30.78 -17.16
C THR A 145 12.33 -31.96 -16.20
N GLY A 146 13.51 -32.33 -15.70
CA GLY A 146 13.66 -33.42 -14.74
C GLY A 146 12.93 -33.18 -13.42
N VAL A 147 12.91 -31.93 -12.93
CA VAL A 147 12.15 -31.54 -11.73
C VAL A 147 10.64 -31.62 -11.97
N LEU A 148 10.15 -31.09 -13.10
CA LEU A 148 8.75 -31.19 -13.50
C LEU A 148 8.30 -32.65 -13.61
N MET A 149 9.11 -33.51 -14.24
CA MET A 149 8.79 -34.93 -14.38
C MET A 149 8.80 -35.65 -13.04
N THR A 150 9.78 -35.36 -12.18
CA THR A 150 9.79 -35.89 -10.80
C THR A 150 8.49 -35.54 -10.06
N ALA A 151 8.08 -34.27 -10.09
CA ALA A 151 6.87 -33.80 -9.43
C ALA A 151 5.60 -34.43 -10.04
N THR A 152 5.52 -34.51 -11.37
CA THR A 152 4.36 -35.05 -12.09
C THR A 152 4.20 -36.55 -11.86
N ILE A 153 5.28 -37.32 -11.97
CA ILE A 153 5.25 -38.77 -11.71
C ILE A 153 4.83 -39.03 -10.26
N ALA A 154 5.41 -38.30 -9.30
CA ALA A 154 5.04 -38.43 -7.90
C ALA A 154 3.58 -38.05 -7.64
N ALA A 155 3.09 -36.96 -8.23
CA ALA A 155 1.69 -36.53 -8.10
C ALA A 155 0.72 -37.55 -8.68
N ARG A 156 1.05 -38.19 -9.82
CA ARG A 156 0.29 -39.32 -10.37
C ARG A 156 0.20 -40.47 -9.36
N LYS A 157 1.30 -40.80 -8.67
CA LYS A 157 1.29 -41.87 -7.65
C LYS A 157 0.57 -41.49 -6.36
N MET A 158 0.74 -40.26 -5.89
CA MET A 158 -0.05 -39.73 -4.77
C MET A 158 -1.55 -39.82 -5.08
N THR A 159 -1.94 -39.50 -6.31
CA THR A 159 -3.32 -39.60 -6.79
C THR A 159 -3.78 -41.06 -6.90
N GLU A 160 -2.98 -41.95 -7.51
CA GLU A 160 -3.27 -43.37 -7.67
C GLU A 160 -3.53 -44.07 -6.33
N TYR A 161 -2.70 -43.79 -5.32
CA TYR A 161 -2.81 -44.37 -3.98
C TYR A 161 -3.67 -43.54 -3.02
N ARG A 162 -4.28 -42.44 -3.48
CA ARG A 162 -5.07 -41.50 -2.67
C ARG A 162 -4.34 -41.01 -1.41
N CYS A 163 -3.05 -40.78 -1.54
CA CYS A 163 -2.22 -40.21 -0.48
C CYS A 163 -2.22 -38.68 -0.60
N ARG A 164 -2.63 -37.97 0.46
CA ARG A 164 -2.36 -36.53 0.58
C ARG A 164 -0.86 -36.35 0.75
N GLY A 165 -0.22 -35.68 -0.22
CA GLY A 165 1.24 -35.55 -0.29
C GLY A 165 1.72 -34.09 -0.27
N SER A 166 3.02 -33.90 -0.06
CA SER A 166 3.66 -32.59 -0.16
C SER A 166 4.90 -32.64 -1.04
N ILE A 167 5.04 -31.67 -1.94
CA ILE A 167 6.16 -31.53 -2.86
C ILE A 167 6.88 -30.22 -2.52
N CYS A 168 8.19 -30.31 -2.29
CA CYS A 168 9.08 -29.19 -2.04
C CYS A 168 10.14 -29.11 -3.14
N ILE A 169 10.10 -28.05 -3.95
CA ILE A 169 11.05 -27.80 -5.03
C ILE A 169 12.18 -26.89 -4.54
N ILE A 170 13.44 -27.23 -4.83
CA ILE A 170 14.58 -26.36 -4.52
C ILE A 170 14.87 -25.44 -5.72
N ALA A 171 14.37 -24.22 -5.62
CA ALA A 171 14.67 -23.13 -6.53
C ALA A 171 15.97 -22.42 -6.11
N SER A 172 16.03 -21.09 -6.15
CA SER A 172 17.18 -20.29 -5.70
C SER A 172 16.79 -18.80 -5.65
N MET A 173 17.42 -18.02 -4.78
CA MET A 173 17.35 -16.54 -4.84
C MET A 173 17.71 -16.02 -6.24
N SER A 174 18.57 -16.75 -6.96
CA SER A 174 18.97 -16.42 -8.34
C SER A 174 17.84 -16.47 -9.35
N GLY A 175 16.70 -17.08 -9.00
CA GLY A 175 15.48 -17.02 -9.79
C GLY A 175 14.62 -15.78 -9.54
N LEU A 176 14.97 -14.96 -8.53
CA LEU A 176 14.27 -13.74 -8.14
C LEU A 176 15.11 -12.49 -8.39
N VAL A 177 16.45 -12.62 -8.34
CA VAL A 177 17.38 -11.50 -8.51
C VAL A 177 18.51 -11.83 -9.49
N ALA A 178 19.09 -10.80 -10.09
CA ALA A 178 20.35 -10.92 -10.81
C ALA A 178 21.53 -10.88 -9.82
N ASN A 179 22.26 -11.99 -9.72
CA ASN A 179 23.43 -12.08 -8.84
C ASN A 179 24.61 -11.28 -9.41
N LYS A 180 24.99 -10.17 -8.75
CA LYS A 180 26.21 -9.44 -9.10
C LYS A 180 27.43 -10.37 -8.97
N GLY A 181 28.26 -10.46 -10.00
CA GLY A 181 29.48 -11.27 -10.01
C GLY A 181 29.31 -12.76 -10.39
N LEU A 182 28.08 -13.27 -10.48
CA LEU A 182 27.82 -14.66 -10.87
C LEU A 182 27.15 -14.73 -12.26
N ILE A 183 27.99 -14.86 -13.29
CA ILE A 183 27.54 -14.87 -14.70
C ILE A 183 27.00 -16.26 -15.05
N SER A 184 25.73 -16.50 -14.74
CA SER A 184 25.03 -17.78 -15.00
C SER A 184 23.59 -17.56 -15.46
N PRO A 185 23.37 -16.89 -16.61
CA PRO A 185 22.03 -16.51 -17.08
C PRO A 185 21.08 -17.71 -17.20
N VAL A 186 21.52 -18.83 -17.78
CA VAL A 186 20.68 -20.03 -17.96
C VAL A 186 20.28 -20.63 -16.61
N TYR A 187 21.20 -20.67 -15.65
CA TYR A 187 20.90 -21.18 -14.31
C TYR A 187 19.84 -20.33 -13.62
N ASN A 188 20.01 -19.01 -13.63
CA ASN A 188 19.08 -18.06 -13.04
C ASN A 188 17.68 -18.22 -13.66
N CYS A 189 17.60 -18.30 -15.00
CA CYS A 189 16.34 -18.56 -15.71
C CYS A 189 15.72 -19.91 -15.32
N SER A 190 16.53 -20.97 -15.22
CA SER A 190 16.04 -22.30 -14.82
C SER A 190 15.44 -22.30 -13.41
N LYS A 191 16.05 -21.55 -12.48
CA LYS A 191 15.55 -21.41 -11.10
C LYS A 191 14.32 -20.51 -11.01
N ALA A 192 14.23 -19.46 -11.83
CA ALA A 192 13.02 -18.65 -11.95
C ALA A 192 11.84 -19.49 -12.48
N ALA A 193 12.09 -20.36 -13.46
CA ALA A 193 11.09 -21.27 -14.00
C ALA A 193 10.56 -22.24 -12.93
N LEU A 194 11.40 -22.71 -12.00
CA LEU A 194 10.96 -23.55 -10.88
C LEU A 194 10.04 -22.82 -9.88
N ILE A 195 10.27 -21.53 -9.65
CA ILE A 195 9.42 -20.72 -8.76
C ILE A 195 8.01 -20.62 -9.32
N GLN A 196 7.91 -20.32 -10.62
CA GLN A 196 6.61 -20.27 -11.29
C GLN A 196 5.98 -21.65 -11.40
N LEU A 197 6.78 -22.70 -11.68
CA LEU A 197 6.31 -24.07 -11.73
C LEU A 197 5.64 -24.49 -10.42
N ALA A 198 6.26 -24.20 -9.27
CA ALA A 198 5.70 -24.54 -7.96
C ALA A 198 4.30 -23.92 -7.75
N ARG A 199 4.10 -22.67 -8.16
CA ARG A 199 2.79 -21.98 -8.09
C ARG A 199 1.76 -22.63 -9.01
N SER A 200 2.14 -22.94 -10.25
CA SER A 200 1.24 -23.58 -11.23
C SER A 200 0.79 -24.97 -10.75
N LEU A 201 1.73 -25.78 -10.26
CA LEU A 201 1.41 -27.12 -9.73
C LEU A 201 0.59 -27.05 -8.44
N ALA A 202 0.87 -26.07 -7.56
CA ALA A 202 0.08 -25.85 -6.35
C ALA A 202 -1.37 -25.53 -6.67
N MET A 203 -1.61 -24.61 -7.61
CA MET A 203 -2.96 -24.24 -8.06
C MET A 203 -3.71 -25.46 -8.60
N GLU A 204 -3.03 -26.32 -9.39
CA GLU A 204 -3.66 -27.47 -10.05
C GLU A 204 -3.94 -28.66 -9.10
N TRP A 205 -3.05 -28.94 -8.15
CA TRP A 205 -3.07 -30.20 -7.38
C TRP A 205 -3.51 -30.06 -5.92
N THR A 206 -3.59 -28.83 -5.39
CA THR A 206 -4.04 -28.61 -4.01
C THR A 206 -5.54 -28.88 -3.81
N PRO A 207 -6.47 -28.43 -4.68
CA PRO A 207 -7.90 -28.62 -4.45
C PRO A 207 -8.26 -30.10 -4.31
N ILE A 208 -8.99 -30.44 -3.24
CA ILE A 208 -9.51 -31.79 -3.04
C ILE A 208 -10.77 -31.93 -3.90
N ARG A 209 -10.77 -32.91 -4.79
CA ARG A 209 -11.89 -33.20 -5.69
C ARG A 209 -12.87 -34.17 -5.04
N GLU A 210 -14.11 -34.19 -5.52
CA GLU A 210 -15.19 -35.05 -5.01
C GLU A 210 -14.85 -36.55 -5.07
N ASP A 211 -13.99 -36.96 -6.01
CA ASP A 211 -13.50 -38.34 -6.14
C ASP A 211 -12.39 -38.71 -5.14
N GLY A 212 -12.04 -37.79 -4.23
CA GLY A 212 -11.00 -37.93 -3.22
C GLY A 212 -9.58 -37.72 -3.75
N THR A 213 -9.41 -37.29 -5.00
CA THR A 213 -8.10 -36.91 -5.56
C THR A 213 -7.72 -35.46 -5.23
N GLY A 214 -6.46 -35.10 -5.44
CA GLY A 214 -5.92 -33.78 -5.07
C GLY A 214 -5.43 -33.75 -3.63
N GLY A 215 -5.44 -32.57 -2.99
CA GLY A 215 -4.84 -32.39 -1.66
C GLY A 215 -3.33 -32.55 -1.64
N ILE A 216 -2.66 -32.32 -2.78
CA ILE A 216 -1.19 -32.36 -2.90
C ILE A 216 -0.69 -30.93 -2.81
N ARG A 217 0.08 -30.63 -1.76
CA ARG A 217 0.66 -29.31 -1.56
C ARG A 217 1.96 -29.20 -2.35
N VAL A 218 2.18 -28.06 -3.00
CA VAL A 218 3.43 -27.81 -3.74
C VAL A 218 4.00 -26.48 -3.28
N ASN A 219 5.24 -26.50 -2.79
CA ASN A 219 5.95 -25.32 -2.33
C ASN A 219 7.37 -25.33 -2.89
N CYS A 220 8.06 -24.19 -2.81
CA CYS A 220 9.49 -24.15 -3.10
C CYS A 220 10.28 -23.43 -2.01
N ILE A 221 11.55 -23.82 -1.88
CA ILE A 221 12.56 -23.12 -1.12
C ILE A 221 13.51 -22.49 -2.14
N SER A 222 13.76 -21.20 -2.00
CA SER A 222 14.75 -20.44 -2.78
C SER A 222 15.91 -20.03 -1.88
N PRO A 223 16.96 -20.87 -1.74
CA PRO A 223 18.09 -20.51 -0.90
C PRO A 223 18.95 -19.39 -1.49
N GLY A 224 19.62 -18.66 -0.60
CA GLY A 224 20.73 -17.78 -0.95
C GLY A 224 22.04 -18.52 -1.19
N TYR A 225 23.18 -17.86 -0.98
CA TYR A 225 24.48 -18.51 -1.04
C TYR A 225 24.66 -19.49 0.15
N ILE A 226 24.69 -20.79 -0.14
CA ILE A 226 24.87 -21.87 0.84
C ILE A 226 26.19 -22.59 0.60
N MET A 227 26.87 -22.97 1.67
CA MET A 227 28.04 -23.86 1.66
C MET A 227 27.69 -25.27 1.16
N THR A 228 27.67 -25.44 -0.16
CA THR A 228 27.50 -26.71 -0.87
C THR A 228 28.81 -27.11 -1.56
N PRO A 229 28.99 -28.38 -1.99
CA PRO A 229 30.15 -28.78 -2.78
C PRO A 229 30.40 -27.87 -4.00
N MET A 230 29.32 -27.48 -4.70
CA MET A 230 29.36 -26.55 -5.83
C MET A 230 29.96 -25.19 -5.47
N ILE A 231 29.58 -24.63 -4.32
CA ILE A 231 30.15 -23.36 -3.85
C ILE A 231 31.59 -23.55 -3.37
N LYS A 232 31.92 -24.68 -2.72
CA LYS A 232 33.29 -24.98 -2.27
C LYS A 232 34.29 -25.01 -3.43
N GLU A 233 33.94 -25.61 -4.55
CA GLU A 233 34.76 -25.57 -5.78
C GLU A 233 34.97 -24.13 -6.26
N GLN A 234 33.92 -23.29 -6.25
CA GLN A 234 34.04 -21.87 -6.58
C GLN A 234 34.88 -21.07 -5.56
N MET A 235 34.90 -21.47 -4.28
CA MET A 235 35.75 -20.84 -3.26
C MET A 235 37.24 -21.09 -3.53
N GLU A 236 37.58 -22.27 -4.06
CA GLU A 236 38.97 -22.62 -4.39
C GLU A 236 39.46 -21.84 -5.62
N GLU A 237 38.57 -21.56 -6.58
CA GLU A 237 38.89 -20.80 -7.79
C GLU A 237 38.91 -19.28 -7.59
N LYS A 238 38.00 -18.73 -6.76
CA LYS A 238 37.80 -17.28 -6.58
C LYS A 238 37.44 -16.92 -5.13
N PRO A 239 38.41 -16.92 -4.20
CA PRO A 239 38.15 -16.66 -2.79
C PRO A 239 37.56 -15.27 -2.52
N GLU A 240 37.86 -14.27 -3.34
CA GLU A 240 37.31 -12.91 -3.20
C GLU A 240 35.79 -12.83 -3.34
N LEU A 241 35.18 -13.68 -4.17
CA LEU A 241 33.73 -13.70 -4.37
C LEU A 241 33.00 -14.20 -3.13
N VAL A 242 33.63 -15.10 -2.38
CA VAL A 242 33.03 -15.69 -1.18
C VAL A 242 32.96 -14.68 -0.06
N GLU A 243 34.01 -13.87 0.09
CA GLU A 243 34.03 -12.79 1.07
C GLU A 243 32.97 -11.74 0.74
N SER A 244 32.79 -11.40 -0.55
CA SER A 244 31.72 -10.49 -0.97
C SER A 244 30.34 -11.08 -0.71
N TRP A 245 30.10 -12.36 -1.01
CA TRP A 245 28.81 -13.00 -0.75
C TRP A 245 28.49 -13.12 0.73
N ALA A 246 29.51 -13.33 1.57
CA ALA A 246 29.35 -13.32 3.03
C ALA A 246 29.03 -11.91 3.55
N ARG A 247 29.68 -10.87 3.03
CA ARG A 247 29.45 -9.46 3.38
C ARG A 247 28.06 -8.96 2.97
N ASP A 248 27.61 -9.35 1.78
CA ASP A 248 26.30 -8.99 1.25
C ASP A 248 25.15 -9.76 1.94
N ASN A 249 25.49 -10.82 2.67
CA ASN A 249 24.54 -11.51 3.54
C ASN A 249 24.41 -10.74 4.87
N MET A 250 23.18 -10.49 5.31
CA MET A 250 22.89 -9.79 6.58
C MET A 250 23.54 -10.44 7.81
N MET A 251 23.79 -11.75 7.78
CA MET A 251 24.47 -12.47 8.86
C MET A 251 26.01 -12.41 8.77
N GLY A 252 26.56 -11.72 7.77
CA GLY A 252 28.01 -11.62 7.54
C GLY A 252 28.67 -12.95 7.18
N ARG A 253 27.89 -13.98 6.81
CA ARG A 253 28.39 -15.34 6.49
C ARG A 253 27.47 -16.06 5.53
N LEU A 254 28.01 -17.10 4.88
CA LEU A 254 27.22 -18.04 4.10
C LEU A 254 26.41 -18.98 5.00
N ALA A 255 25.24 -19.40 4.51
CA ALA A 255 24.42 -20.38 5.21
C ALA A 255 25.02 -21.78 5.10
N THR A 256 24.79 -22.61 6.10
CA THR A 256 25.09 -24.04 6.07
C THR A 256 23.88 -24.81 5.54
N THR A 257 24.10 -25.99 4.95
CA THR A 257 22.99 -26.82 4.43
C THR A 257 22.03 -27.28 5.53
N SER A 258 22.51 -27.46 6.76
CA SER A 258 21.71 -27.83 7.93
C SER A 258 20.66 -26.79 8.31
N GLU A 259 20.88 -25.50 8.04
CA GLU A 259 19.95 -24.43 8.41
C GLU A 259 18.63 -24.49 7.63
N PHE A 260 18.56 -25.26 6.54
CA PHE A 260 17.35 -25.43 5.73
C PHE A 260 16.54 -26.67 6.12
N LYS A 261 17.06 -27.55 7.00
CA LYS A 261 16.37 -28.80 7.43
C LYS A 261 14.98 -28.48 8.01
N GLY A 262 14.89 -27.48 8.90
CA GLY A 262 13.64 -27.09 9.54
C GLY A 262 12.60 -26.58 8.54
N ALA A 263 13.02 -25.81 7.54
CA ALA A 263 12.13 -25.29 6.50
C ALA A 263 11.57 -26.41 5.61
N ALA A 264 12.42 -27.34 5.16
CA ALA A 264 11.98 -28.47 4.36
C ALA A 264 11.05 -29.40 5.16
N LEU A 265 11.38 -29.66 6.43
CA LEU A 265 10.56 -30.48 7.32
C LEU A 265 9.19 -29.82 7.57
N PHE A 266 9.16 -28.50 7.81
CA PHE A 266 7.90 -27.76 7.91
C PHE A 266 7.04 -27.95 6.65
N LEU A 267 7.59 -27.70 5.46
CA LEU A 267 6.84 -27.77 4.19
C LEU A 267 6.37 -29.20 3.85
N LEU A 268 7.13 -30.22 4.22
CA LEU A 268 6.81 -31.62 3.92
C LEU A 268 5.95 -32.33 5.00
N SER A 269 5.80 -31.73 6.18
CA SER A 269 5.03 -32.29 7.29
C SER A 269 3.62 -31.70 7.42
N ASN A 270 2.85 -32.18 8.40
CA ASN A 270 1.49 -31.68 8.65
C ASN A 270 1.51 -30.29 9.30
N ALA A 271 2.66 -29.83 9.81
CA ALA A 271 2.83 -28.49 10.39
C ALA A 271 2.51 -27.36 9.39
N SER A 272 2.56 -27.65 8.08
CA SER A 272 2.25 -26.73 7.00
C SER A 272 0.98 -27.11 6.24
N SER A 273 0.00 -27.72 6.91
CA SER A 273 -1.23 -28.26 6.32
C SER A 273 -2.04 -27.25 5.48
N PHE A 274 -1.95 -25.96 5.79
CA PHE A 274 -2.58 -24.86 5.03
C PHE A 274 -1.59 -24.02 4.19
N VAL A 275 -0.39 -24.54 3.91
CA VAL A 275 0.65 -23.85 3.14
C VAL A 275 0.88 -24.56 1.80
N THR A 276 0.55 -23.87 0.71
CA THR A 276 0.79 -24.30 -0.67
C THR A 276 1.06 -23.07 -1.55
N GLY A 277 1.77 -23.23 -2.66
CA GLY A 277 2.01 -22.18 -3.65
C GLY A 277 2.91 -21.03 -3.19
N ILE A 278 3.53 -21.13 -2.00
CA ILE A 278 4.39 -20.06 -1.48
C ILE A 278 5.79 -20.15 -2.11
N PRO A 279 6.27 -19.10 -2.79
CA PRO A 279 7.64 -18.99 -3.26
C PRO A 279 8.49 -18.39 -2.14
N ARG A 280 8.84 -19.17 -1.10
CA ARG A 280 9.69 -18.62 -0.04
C ARG A 280 11.15 -18.61 -0.50
N ALA A 281 11.66 -17.41 -0.75
CA ALA A 281 13.06 -17.16 -0.49
C ALA A 281 13.29 -17.38 1.01
N LEU A 282 14.08 -18.39 1.38
CA LEU A 282 14.76 -18.34 2.68
C LEU A 282 15.99 -17.45 2.47
N THR A 283 15.72 -16.17 2.26
CA THR A 283 16.66 -15.09 2.48
C THR A 283 16.20 -14.44 3.78
N MET A 284 17.09 -14.28 4.75
CA MET A 284 16.82 -13.39 5.89
C MET A 284 16.85 -11.96 5.36
N SER A 285 15.80 -11.54 4.64
CA SER A 285 15.42 -10.16 4.35
C SER A 285 14.13 -10.09 3.51
N ILE A 286 13.24 -9.20 3.98
CA ILE A 286 12.02 -8.60 3.39
C ILE A 286 10.66 -9.32 3.67
N PRO A 287 9.65 -8.61 4.26
CA PRO A 287 8.37 -9.18 4.71
C PRO A 287 7.37 -9.44 3.57
N PRO A 288 6.27 -10.20 3.80
CA PRO A 288 5.29 -10.53 2.77
C PRO A 288 4.14 -9.52 2.69
N ARG A 289 3.79 -9.09 1.48
CA ARG A 289 2.41 -8.69 1.12
C ARG A 289 1.99 -9.50 -0.13
N LEU A 290 0.88 -10.24 -0.02
CA LEU A 290 0.09 -10.84 -1.11
C LEU A 290 -1.22 -10.03 -1.10
N ALA A 291 -1.55 -9.14 -2.04
CA ALA A 291 -1.89 -9.25 -3.47
C ALA A 291 -3.34 -9.71 -3.74
N LEU A 292 -4.13 -8.82 -4.37
CA LEU A 292 -4.97 -8.98 -5.58
C LEU A 292 -5.91 -7.74 -5.72
N LEU A 293 -6.25 -7.15 -6.88
CA LEU A 293 -5.91 -7.31 -8.29
C LEU A 293 -6.53 -6.11 -9.07
N ALA A 294 -5.81 -5.45 -9.98
CA ALA A 294 -6.36 -4.82 -11.19
C ALA A 294 -5.20 -4.54 -12.17
N ALA A 295 -5.45 -4.79 -13.45
CA ALA A 295 -4.45 -4.70 -14.51
C ALA A 295 -4.25 -3.25 -14.96
N ALA A 296 -3.02 -2.76 -14.87
CA ALA A 296 -2.47 -1.70 -15.70
C ALA A 296 -0.94 -1.88 -15.70
N VAL A 297 -0.30 -1.73 -16.85
CA VAL A 297 1.17 -1.76 -16.96
C VAL A 297 1.72 -0.54 -16.21
N PRO A 298 2.47 -0.66 -15.09
CA PRO A 298 3.11 0.50 -14.51
C PRO A 298 4.46 0.68 -15.18
N ALA A 299 4.71 1.91 -15.65
CA ALA A 299 6.07 2.42 -15.75
C ALA A 299 6.77 2.19 -14.40
N VAL A 300 8.01 1.70 -14.44
CA VAL A 300 8.81 1.43 -13.25
C VAL A 300 9.22 2.77 -12.65
N TYR A 301 8.43 3.31 -11.73
CA TYR A 301 8.80 4.47 -10.92
C TYR A 301 9.66 4.00 -9.73
N GLY A 302 10.76 4.71 -9.46
CA GLY A 302 11.78 4.32 -8.46
C GLY A 302 11.28 4.33 -7.01
N ALA A 303 11.89 3.49 -6.16
CA ALA A 303 11.48 3.27 -4.77
C ALA A 303 12.09 4.29 -3.79
N THR A 304 11.47 5.48 -3.65
CA THR A 304 11.77 6.41 -2.55
C THR A 304 11.39 5.80 -1.19
N VAL A 305 11.93 6.36 -0.10
CA VAL A 305 11.75 5.79 1.24
C VAL A 305 10.35 6.09 1.76
N LYS A 306 9.53 5.06 1.89
CA LYS A 306 8.13 5.17 2.28
C LYS A 306 7.93 5.05 3.79
N SER A 307 7.13 5.96 4.37
CA SER A 307 6.71 5.92 5.76
C SER A 307 5.42 5.09 5.92
N PRO A 308 5.28 4.27 6.98
CA PRO A 308 4.08 3.46 7.16
C PRO A 308 2.83 4.29 7.54
N THR A 309 3.05 5.45 8.17
CA THR A 309 2.02 6.40 8.63
C THR A 309 2.34 7.81 8.10
N PRO A 310 1.37 8.75 8.16
CA PRO A 310 1.59 10.12 7.71
C PRO A 310 2.78 10.77 8.45
N PRO A 311 3.67 11.49 7.75
CA PRO A 311 4.76 12.23 8.39
C PRO A 311 4.25 13.27 9.40
N MET A 312 4.98 13.45 10.50
CA MET A 312 4.68 14.45 11.53
C MET A 312 5.92 15.29 11.85
N GLY A 313 5.74 16.59 12.03
CA GLY A 313 6.87 17.49 12.30
C GLY A 313 6.50 18.96 12.30
N TRP A 314 7.46 19.79 11.93
CA TRP A 314 7.37 21.24 11.90
C TRP A 314 8.02 21.80 10.62
N ASN A 315 7.46 22.88 10.09
CA ASN A 315 7.98 23.58 8.92
C ASN A 315 7.93 25.11 9.14
N SER A 316 8.99 25.80 8.73
CA SER A 316 9.16 27.24 8.97
C SER A 316 8.22 28.16 8.20
N TYR A 317 7.57 27.70 7.12
CA TYR A 317 6.93 28.57 6.12
C TYR A 317 5.73 29.38 6.66
N ASN A 318 4.77 28.74 7.33
CA ASN A 318 3.50 29.43 7.68
C ASN A 318 3.69 30.65 8.59
N HIS A 319 4.63 30.57 9.54
CA HIS A 319 4.92 31.69 10.45
C HIS A 319 6.04 32.60 9.94
N TYR A 320 7.13 32.03 9.41
CA TYR A 320 8.34 32.80 9.07
C TYR A 320 8.48 33.11 7.58
N ASN A 321 7.60 32.58 6.72
CA ASN A 321 7.67 32.71 5.26
C ASN A 321 9.07 32.32 4.75
N CYS A 322 9.59 33.00 3.73
CA CYS A 322 10.96 32.82 3.24
C CYS A 322 12.01 33.63 4.02
N GLN A 323 11.80 33.86 5.32
CA GLN A 323 12.74 34.57 6.20
C GLN A 323 13.17 33.78 7.46
N PRO A 324 13.40 32.45 7.41
CA PRO A 324 13.99 31.74 8.53
C PRO A 324 15.47 32.11 8.73
N ASN A 325 16.00 31.86 9.92
CA ASN A 325 17.44 31.87 10.18
C ASN A 325 17.86 30.74 11.12
N GLU A 326 19.16 30.51 11.26
CA GLU A 326 19.66 29.39 12.06
C GLU A 326 19.14 29.39 13.51
N ALA A 327 19.04 30.56 14.14
CA ALA A 327 18.53 30.67 15.50
C ALA A 327 17.05 30.29 15.59
N ILE A 328 16.22 30.74 14.63
CA ILE A 328 14.80 30.37 14.53
C ILE A 328 14.65 28.84 14.37
N ILE A 329 15.41 28.22 13.47
CA ILE A 329 15.32 26.77 13.24
C ILE A 329 15.73 26.01 14.50
N LYS A 330 16.85 26.38 15.13
CA LYS A 330 17.32 25.74 16.37
C LYS A 330 16.32 25.90 17.51
N GLN A 331 15.72 27.07 17.65
CA GLN A 331 14.72 27.35 18.68
C GLN A 331 13.47 26.49 18.51
N ASN A 332 12.93 26.38 17.29
CA ASN A 332 11.72 25.59 17.04
C ASN A 332 12.00 24.08 17.08
N ALA A 333 13.18 23.63 16.64
CA ALA A 333 13.62 22.24 16.80
C ALA A 333 13.74 21.85 18.27
N GLN A 334 14.36 22.70 19.11
CA GLN A 334 14.37 22.50 20.55
C GLN A 334 12.96 22.56 21.14
N GLY A 335 12.11 23.43 20.61
CA GLY A 335 10.69 23.54 20.96
C GLY A 335 9.92 22.23 20.78
N LEU A 336 10.15 21.46 19.71
CA LEU A 336 9.54 20.13 19.55
C LEU A 336 9.87 19.18 20.71
N VAL A 337 11.08 19.29 21.27
CA VAL A 337 11.51 18.48 22.43
C VAL A 337 10.95 19.02 23.73
N ASP A 338 11.16 20.32 24.00
CA ASP A 338 10.78 20.97 25.25
C ASP A 338 9.26 20.95 25.47
N LEU A 339 8.50 21.05 24.38
CA LEU A 339 7.05 20.97 24.37
C LEU A 339 6.53 19.52 24.20
N GLY A 340 7.39 18.50 24.23
CA GLY A 340 6.99 17.09 24.23
C GLY A 340 6.43 16.54 22.91
N PHE A 341 6.46 17.30 21.82
CA PHE A 341 5.96 16.88 20.51
C PHE A 341 6.80 15.75 19.89
N ARG A 342 8.11 15.74 20.13
CA ARG A 342 8.98 14.65 19.65
C ARG A 342 8.49 13.29 20.14
N ASP A 343 8.14 13.19 21.42
CA ASP A 343 7.72 11.93 22.05
C ASP A 343 6.31 11.49 21.55
N LEU A 344 5.55 12.42 20.97
CA LEU A 344 4.28 12.17 20.26
C LEU A 344 4.48 11.79 18.78
N GLY A 345 5.71 11.76 18.28
CA GLY A 345 6.05 11.37 16.91
C GLY A 345 6.36 12.52 15.94
N TYR A 346 6.25 13.78 16.37
CA TYR A 346 6.64 14.93 15.55
C TYR A 346 8.16 15.02 15.46
N THR A 347 8.73 14.43 14.42
CA THR A 347 10.18 14.22 14.31
C THR A 347 10.82 15.05 13.21
N ILE A 348 10.06 15.58 12.26
CA ILE A 348 10.64 16.31 11.12
C ILE A 348 10.79 17.81 11.43
N VAL A 349 11.95 18.41 11.10
CA VAL A 349 12.18 19.86 11.13
C VAL A 349 12.57 20.30 9.72
N THR A 350 11.65 20.92 8.99
CA THR A 350 11.91 21.39 7.62
C THR A 350 12.31 22.86 7.62
N VAL A 351 13.49 23.14 7.06
CA VAL A 351 13.89 24.50 6.69
C VAL A 351 13.33 24.78 5.30
N ASP A 352 12.20 25.49 5.25
CA ASP A 352 11.54 25.86 4.00
C ASP A 352 12.29 27.01 3.29
N CYS A 353 11.69 27.66 2.29
CA CYS A 353 12.35 28.71 1.52
C CYS A 353 13.11 29.76 2.38
N GLY A 354 14.18 30.33 1.82
CA GLY A 354 14.98 31.38 2.46
C GLY A 354 16.33 30.92 3.03
N TRP A 355 16.67 29.63 2.93
CA TRP A 355 17.95 29.08 3.39
C TRP A 355 19.11 29.23 2.40
N ALA A 356 18.81 29.24 1.11
CA ALA A 356 19.80 29.10 0.05
C ALA A 356 20.45 30.44 -0.34
N ALA A 357 21.74 30.38 -0.68
CA ALA A 357 22.44 31.47 -1.34
C ALA A 357 21.98 31.61 -2.81
N THR A 358 22.22 32.77 -3.40
CA THR A 358 21.82 33.08 -4.78
C THR A 358 22.74 32.45 -5.85
N THR A 359 23.79 31.74 -5.44
CA THR A 359 24.78 31.15 -6.35
C THR A 359 25.12 29.71 -5.95
N ARG A 360 25.41 28.88 -6.95
CA ARG A 360 25.99 27.55 -6.79
C ARG A 360 27.51 27.65 -6.66
N ASP A 361 28.15 26.61 -6.14
CA ASP A 361 29.62 26.53 -6.11
C ASP A 361 30.23 26.12 -7.46
N GLU A 362 31.55 25.94 -7.51
CA GLU A 362 32.30 25.54 -8.72
C GLU A 362 31.97 24.10 -9.20
N GLN A 363 31.26 23.31 -8.38
CA GLN A 363 30.79 21.96 -8.71
C GLN A 363 29.28 21.95 -8.99
N ASP A 364 28.68 23.13 -9.22
CA ASP A 364 27.26 23.34 -9.43
C ASP A 364 26.37 22.90 -8.26
N ARG A 365 26.90 22.77 -7.02
CA ARG A 365 26.09 22.42 -5.84
C ARG A 365 25.40 23.64 -5.26
N LEU A 366 24.16 23.47 -4.79
CA LEU A 366 23.47 24.48 -3.98
C LEU A 366 24.30 24.87 -2.76
N GLN A 367 24.21 26.13 -2.33
CA GLN A 367 24.94 26.65 -1.17
C GLN A 367 23.95 27.28 -0.19
N TRP A 368 24.24 27.19 1.11
CA TRP A 368 23.49 27.88 2.15
C TRP A 368 23.99 29.32 2.31
N ASP A 369 23.08 30.25 2.61
CA ASP A 369 23.44 31.63 2.90
C ASP A 369 24.19 31.71 4.24
N LYS A 370 25.45 32.13 4.21
CA LYS A 370 26.33 32.14 5.39
C LYS A 370 26.04 33.28 6.38
N GLU A 371 25.30 34.31 5.97
CA GLU A 371 24.89 35.37 6.89
C GLU A 371 23.70 34.91 7.74
N THR A 372 22.78 34.18 7.11
CA THR A 372 21.53 33.70 7.70
C THR A 372 21.70 32.35 8.41
N PHE A 373 22.60 31.51 7.90
CA PHE A 373 22.98 30.19 8.42
C PHE A 373 24.50 30.03 8.58
N PRO A 374 25.12 30.74 9.54
CA PRO A 374 26.58 30.82 9.67
C PRO A 374 27.30 29.50 9.96
N SER A 375 26.63 28.51 10.58
CA SER A 375 27.25 27.19 10.80
C SER A 375 27.20 26.26 9.58
N GLY A 376 26.35 26.57 8.60
CA GLY A 376 26.10 25.73 7.43
C GLY A 376 25.17 24.52 7.69
N PRO A 377 24.83 23.79 6.62
CA PRO A 377 23.83 22.72 6.66
C PRO A 377 24.22 21.53 7.53
N GLU A 378 25.48 21.07 7.43
CA GLU A 378 25.94 19.88 8.15
C GLU A 378 25.87 20.10 9.66
N ALA A 379 26.35 21.25 10.16
CA ALA A 379 26.32 21.57 11.58
C ALA A 379 24.89 21.81 12.10
N LEU A 380 23.99 22.32 11.26
CA LEU A 380 22.57 22.45 11.59
C LEU A 380 21.88 21.09 11.62
N GLY A 381 22.15 20.23 10.64
CA GLY A 381 21.68 18.85 10.57
C GLY A 381 22.13 18.04 11.78
N ASP A 382 23.42 18.10 12.13
CA ASP A 382 23.99 17.46 13.33
C ASP A 382 23.28 17.93 14.61
N PHE A 383 22.96 19.23 14.72
CA PHE A 383 22.20 19.74 15.86
C PHE A 383 20.79 19.14 15.90
N ILE A 384 20.07 19.10 14.79
CA ILE A 384 18.72 18.53 14.70
C ILE A 384 18.76 17.03 15.03
N HIS A 385 19.70 16.27 14.47
CA HIS A 385 19.88 14.85 14.76
C HIS A 385 20.25 14.60 16.23
N SER A 386 20.99 15.49 16.87
CA SER A 386 21.31 15.38 18.30
C SER A 386 20.09 15.47 19.23
N LEU A 387 18.98 16.01 18.73
CA LEU A 387 17.68 16.06 19.39
C LEU A 387 16.80 14.84 19.09
N GLU A 388 17.31 13.86 18.32
CA GLU A 388 16.57 12.71 17.79
C GLU A 388 15.46 13.12 16.80
N LEU A 389 15.67 14.24 16.10
CA LEU A 389 14.79 14.76 15.04
C LEU A 389 15.40 14.50 13.66
N GLN A 390 14.58 14.62 12.62
CA GLN A 390 14.92 14.47 11.20
C GLN A 390 15.10 15.84 10.54
N PHE A 391 16.18 16.01 9.79
CA PHE A 391 16.52 17.24 9.09
C PHE A 391 15.82 17.31 7.73
N GLY A 392 14.82 18.17 7.61
CA GLY A 392 14.06 18.39 6.39
C GLY A 392 14.61 19.54 5.54
N LEU A 393 14.73 19.27 4.24
CA LEU A 393 15.23 20.18 3.21
C LEU A 393 14.10 20.65 2.29
N TYR A 394 14.34 21.76 1.62
CA TYR A 394 13.43 22.36 0.65
C TYR A 394 14.15 22.73 -0.65
N SER A 395 13.58 22.35 -1.79
CA SER A 395 13.96 22.86 -3.11
C SER A 395 12.73 22.89 -4.03
N GLY A 396 12.93 23.21 -5.31
CA GLY A 396 11.87 23.23 -6.32
C GLY A 396 12.23 22.48 -7.60
N ALA A 397 11.20 22.02 -8.29
CA ALA A 397 11.19 21.41 -9.61
C ALA A 397 11.37 22.44 -10.75
N GLY A 398 11.50 23.73 -10.46
CA GLY A 398 11.73 24.76 -11.48
C GLY A 398 13.13 25.36 -11.44
N TYR A 399 13.31 26.45 -12.17
CA TYR A 399 14.59 27.16 -12.27
C TYR A 399 14.98 27.90 -10.99
N ARG A 400 13.99 28.33 -10.21
CA ARG A 400 14.15 29.14 -8.98
C ARG A 400 13.26 28.63 -7.86
N MET A 401 13.66 28.89 -6.62
CA MET A 401 12.85 28.58 -5.45
C MET A 401 11.64 29.51 -5.37
N CYS A 402 10.53 29.04 -4.79
CA CYS A 402 9.34 29.87 -4.62
C CYS A 402 9.64 31.11 -3.77
N GLY A 403 9.05 32.25 -4.17
CA GLY A 403 9.20 33.53 -3.46
C GLY A 403 10.58 34.18 -3.57
N LEU A 404 11.56 33.55 -4.24
CA LEU A 404 12.96 33.98 -4.27
C LEU A 404 13.51 33.99 -5.72
N PRO A 405 13.31 35.08 -6.49
CA PRO A 405 13.59 35.12 -7.93
C PRO A 405 15.06 34.92 -8.30
N ASP A 406 15.98 35.23 -7.38
CA ASP A 406 17.42 35.12 -7.59
C ASP A 406 18.04 33.83 -7.03
N THR A 407 17.23 32.97 -6.40
CA THR A 407 17.74 31.76 -5.72
C THR A 407 17.55 30.53 -6.61
N PRO A 408 18.62 29.81 -6.99
CA PRO A 408 18.51 28.63 -7.84
C PRO A 408 17.71 27.51 -7.15
N ALA A 409 16.86 26.83 -7.92
CA ALA A 409 16.27 25.54 -7.55
C ALA A 409 16.90 24.41 -8.38
N SER A 410 16.32 23.21 -8.37
CA SER A 410 17.00 21.99 -8.79
C SER A 410 16.79 21.55 -10.25
N LEU A 411 16.01 22.28 -11.05
CA LEU A 411 15.77 21.91 -12.45
C LEU A 411 17.07 21.83 -13.26
N GLY A 412 17.35 20.64 -13.80
CA GLY A 412 18.57 20.32 -14.56
C GLY A 412 19.80 19.99 -13.69
N TYR A 413 19.66 20.03 -12.37
CA TYR A 413 20.71 19.71 -11.39
C TYR A 413 20.25 18.65 -10.38
N GLU A 414 19.17 17.92 -10.68
CA GLU A 414 18.47 17.03 -9.74
C GLU A 414 19.42 15.98 -9.14
N GLN A 415 20.28 15.37 -9.96
CA GLN A 415 21.28 14.39 -9.49
C GLN A 415 22.32 15.00 -8.54
N VAL A 416 22.83 16.19 -8.87
CA VAL A 416 23.84 16.90 -8.07
C VAL A 416 23.22 17.35 -6.75
N ASP A 417 22.00 17.86 -6.80
CA ASP A 417 21.28 18.38 -5.66
C ASP A 417 20.83 17.24 -4.73
N ALA A 418 20.33 16.12 -5.27
CA ALA A 418 20.03 14.93 -4.47
C ALA A 418 21.25 14.43 -3.69
N GLN A 419 22.42 14.33 -4.33
CA GLN A 419 23.66 13.97 -3.64
C GLN A 419 24.07 15.04 -2.62
N THR A 420 23.89 16.32 -2.95
CA THR A 420 24.19 17.43 -2.03
C THR A 420 23.31 17.37 -0.77
N PHE A 421 22.02 17.07 -0.91
CA PHE A 421 21.08 16.86 0.19
C PHE A 421 21.47 15.67 1.07
N ALA A 422 21.90 14.57 0.45
CA ALA A 422 22.40 13.40 1.16
C ALA A 422 23.70 13.69 1.93
N ASP A 423 24.65 14.41 1.31
CA ASP A 423 25.91 14.82 1.93
C ASP A 423 25.69 15.71 3.17
N TRP A 424 24.69 16.61 3.12
CA TRP A 424 24.30 17.45 4.25
C TRP A 424 23.58 16.70 5.37
N GLY A 425 23.27 15.41 5.18
CA GLY A 425 22.55 14.60 6.14
C GLY A 425 21.03 14.81 6.14
N GLY A 426 20.44 15.30 5.04
CA GLY A 426 18.99 15.46 4.93
C GLY A 426 18.22 14.15 5.05
N ASP A 427 17.07 14.18 5.71
CA ASP A 427 16.19 13.02 5.91
C ASP A 427 14.91 13.11 5.08
N THR A 428 14.46 14.33 4.80
CA THR A 428 13.25 14.59 4.01
C THR A 428 13.51 15.72 3.01
N LEU A 429 12.84 15.68 1.87
CA LEU A 429 12.86 16.75 0.88
C LEU A 429 11.43 17.16 0.51
N LYS A 430 11.06 18.41 0.81
CA LYS A 430 9.91 19.09 0.21
C LYS A 430 10.34 19.67 -1.13
N TYR A 431 9.62 19.34 -2.19
CA TYR A 431 9.99 19.71 -3.57
C TYR A 431 8.87 20.46 -4.27
N ASP A 432 9.06 21.76 -4.49
CA ASP A 432 8.03 22.71 -4.93
C ASP A 432 7.91 22.85 -6.46
N ASN A 433 6.93 23.60 -6.98
CA ASN A 433 6.67 23.68 -8.44
C ASN A 433 6.79 25.08 -9.07
N CYS A 434 7.32 26.09 -8.36
CA CYS A 434 7.50 27.43 -8.92
C CYS A 434 8.52 27.46 -10.06
N TYR A 435 8.41 28.45 -10.95
CA TYR A 435 9.36 28.69 -12.04
C TYR A 435 9.56 27.47 -12.94
N SER A 436 8.47 26.75 -13.19
CA SER A 436 8.44 25.50 -13.96
C SER A 436 8.66 25.70 -15.47
N THR A 437 8.29 26.87 -16.00
CA THR A 437 8.38 27.21 -17.43
C THR A 437 9.55 28.14 -17.75
N SER A 438 9.85 29.10 -16.87
CA SER A 438 10.92 30.07 -17.07
C SER A 438 11.49 30.58 -15.73
N PRO A 439 12.73 31.11 -15.72
CA PRO A 439 13.33 31.69 -14.51
C PRO A 439 12.70 33.04 -14.11
N THR A 440 11.76 33.57 -14.88
CA THR A 440 11.12 34.89 -14.64
C THR A 440 9.63 34.79 -14.35
N GLU A 441 9.02 33.64 -14.57
CA GLU A 441 7.60 33.40 -14.36
C GLU A 441 7.42 32.47 -13.16
N MET A 442 7.02 33.04 -12.02
CA MET A 442 6.96 32.29 -10.76
C MET A 442 5.90 31.19 -10.77
N VAL A 443 4.71 31.49 -11.32
CA VAL A 443 3.55 30.59 -11.29
C VAL A 443 2.93 30.55 -12.67
N ASP A 444 2.99 29.38 -13.32
CA ASP A 444 2.26 29.07 -14.55
C ASP A 444 1.62 27.69 -14.39
N VAL A 445 0.39 27.65 -13.87
CA VAL A 445 -0.32 26.40 -13.54
C VAL A 445 -1.06 25.76 -14.70
N THR A 446 -1.10 26.45 -15.85
CA THR A 446 -1.80 25.98 -17.04
C THR A 446 -0.85 25.43 -18.10
N SER A 447 0.46 25.70 -17.97
CA SER A 447 1.44 25.14 -18.88
C SER A 447 1.51 23.60 -18.82
N PRO A 448 1.81 22.94 -19.95
CA PRO A 448 2.12 21.52 -19.96
C PRO A 448 3.32 21.17 -19.06
N ALA A 449 4.24 22.12 -18.87
CA ALA A 449 5.41 21.91 -18.05
C ALA A 449 5.04 21.82 -16.56
N SER A 450 4.22 22.72 -16.01
CA SER A 450 3.85 22.69 -14.58
C SER A 450 2.98 21.50 -14.21
N GLN A 451 2.21 20.99 -15.17
CA GLN A 451 1.36 19.79 -15.04
C GLN A 451 2.12 18.48 -15.29
N SER A 452 3.31 18.54 -15.89
CA SER A 452 4.08 17.33 -16.21
C SER A 452 4.69 16.70 -14.94
N PRO A 453 4.58 15.37 -14.77
CA PRO A 453 5.20 14.65 -13.67
C PRO A 453 6.73 14.53 -13.83
N ASP A 454 7.28 14.77 -15.02
CA ASP A 454 8.67 14.41 -15.39
C ASP A 454 9.72 14.98 -14.42
N ARG A 455 9.54 16.23 -13.97
CA ARG A 455 10.50 16.89 -13.07
C ARG A 455 10.50 16.29 -11.66
N PHE A 456 9.33 15.87 -11.19
CA PHE A 456 9.19 15.17 -9.92
C PHE A 456 9.72 13.73 -9.99
N ILE A 457 9.46 13.04 -11.10
CA ILE A 457 10.02 11.70 -11.37
C ILE A 457 11.55 11.76 -11.40
N THR A 458 12.12 12.74 -12.11
CA THR A 458 13.57 12.92 -12.23
C THR A 458 14.24 13.10 -10.87
N MET A 459 13.66 13.94 -10.00
CA MET A 459 14.17 14.11 -8.64
C MET A 459 14.00 12.83 -7.80
N ALA A 460 12.87 12.15 -7.88
CA ALA A 460 12.67 10.87 -7.17
C ALA A 460 13.72 9.81 -7.59
N GLU A 461 14.04 9.71 -8.87
CA GLU A 461 15.09 8.83 -9.39
C GLU A 461 16.48 9.24 -8.90
N ALA A 462 16.77 10.53 -8.83
CA ALA A 462 18.02 11.05 -8.29
C ALA A 462 18.19 10.72 -6.81
N LEU A 463 17.15 10.91 -5.99
CA LEU A 463 17.16 10.56 -4.55
C LEU A 463 17.43 9.07 -4.33
N ASN A 464 16.84 8.20 -5.15
CA ASN A 464 17.02 6.75 -5.06
C ASN A 464 18.44 6.26 -5.37
N GLN A 465 19.26 7.09 -6.02
CA GLN A 465 20.66 6.77 -6.34
C GLN A 465 21.63 7.19 -5.24
N THR A 466 21.16 7.92 -4.22
CA THR A 466 21.99 8.34 -3.10
C THR A 466 22.11 7.21 -2.06
N ASP A 467 23.21 7.20 -1.31
CA ASP A 467 23.43 6.22 -0.24
C ASP A 467 22.63 6.53 1.05
N ARG A 468 21.93 7.68 1.11
CA ARG A 468 21.12 8.10 2.25
C ARG A 468 19.63 8.01 1.90
N PRO A 469 18.81 7.29 2.67
CA PRO A 469 17.37 7.27 2.46
C PRO A 469 16.75 8.65 2.75
N ILE A 470 16.12 9.26 1.75
CA ILE A 470 15.42 10.55 1.87
C ILE A 470 13.92 10.35 1.58
N GLN A 471 13.05 10.78 2.50
CA GLN A 471 11.60 10.81 2.29
C GLN A 471 11.24 11.98 1.37
N TYR A 472 10.33 11.75 0.42
CA TYR A 472 10.04 12.70 -0.65
C TYR A 472 8.62 13.26 -0.53
N PHE A 473 8.49 14.57 -0.34
CA PHE A 473 7.21 15.28 -0.21
C PHE A 473 7.00 16.17 -1.45
N LEU A 474 6.07 15.76 -2.31
CA LEU A 474 5.81 16.42 -3.59
C LEU A 474 4.90 17.64 -3.37
N CYS A 475 5.40 18.83 -3.67
CA CYS A 475 4.67 20.09 -3.54
C CYS A 475 4.29 20.64 -4.93
N GLN A 476 3.41 19.91 -5.62
CA GLN A 476 2.95 20.24 -6.99
C GLN A 476 1.59 21.00 -7.03
N TRP A 477 0.97 21.18 -5.86
CA TRP A 477 -0.24 22.00 -5.62
C TRP A 477 -1.57 21.50 -6.20
N GLY A 478 -1.69 20.21 -6.51
CA GLY A 478 -2.89 19.65 -7.14
C GLY A 478 -3.02 20.01 -8.63
N ILE A 479 -1.95 20.42 -9.30
CA ILE A 479 -1.98 20.91 -10.67
C ILE A 479 -1.86 19.76 -11.67
N GLY A 480 -2.78 19.76 -12.63
CA GLY A 480 -2.82 18.75 -13.69
C GLY A 480 -3.72 17.58 -13.32
N GLN A 481 -3.92 16.71 -14.30
CA GLN A 481 -4.89 15.61 -14.20
C GLN A 481 -4.29 14.39 -13.52
N ASN A 482 -5.14 13.62 -12.86
CA ASN A 482 -4.81 12.31 -12.28
C ASN A 482 -3.56 12.35 -11.40
N VAL A 483 -3.45 13.43 -10.62
CA VAL A 483 -2.30 13.73 -9.75
C VAL A 483 -1.90 12.52 -8.89
N PRO A 484 -2.81 11.86 -8.16
CA PRO A 484 -2.44 10.76 -7.27
C PRO A 484 -1.83 9.56 -7.99
N ASP A 485 -2.19 9.32 -9.26
CA ASP A 485 -1.74 8.14 -10.01
C ASP A 485 -0.23 8.12 -10.20
N TRP A 486 0.38 9.30 -10.31
CA TRP A 486 1.83 9.43 -10.43
C TRP A 486 2.49 9.92 -9.14
N THR A 487 1.84 10.70 -8.28
CA THR A 487 2.47 11.18 -7.05
C THR A 487 2.55 10.12 -5.94
N ALA A 488 1.48 9.34 -5.72
CA ALA A 488 1.42 8.30 -4.69
C ALA A 488 2.54 7.24 -4.81
N PRO A 489 2.86 6.70 -6.01
CA PRO A 489 4.01 5.81 -6.14
C PRO A 489 5.36 6.52 -5.91
N LEU A 490 5.48 7.82 -6.20
CA LEU A 490 6.76 8.54 -6.17
C LEU A 490 7.22 9.04 -4.80
N GLY A 491 6.32 9.50 -3.92
CA GLY A 491 6.70 10.11 -2.64
C GLY A 491 5.85 9.67 -1.47
N ASN A 492 6.19 10.11 -0.27
CA ASN A 492 5.44 9.82 0.95
C ASN A 492 4.15 10.62 0.98
N SER A 493 4.19 11.85 0.48
CA SER A 493 3.03 12.72 0.41
C SER A 493 3.01 13.56 -0.86
N TRP A 494 1.83 14.03 -1.24
CA TRP A 494 1.65 14.97 -2.34
C TRP A 494 0.68 16.07 -1.98
N ARG A 495 1.09 17.32 -2.16
CA ARG A 495 0.24 18.50 -2.03
C ARG A 495 -0.89 18.38 -3.04
N MET A 496 -2.10 18.26 -2.52
CA MET A 496 -3.31 18.10 -3.32
C MET A 496 -3.98 19.43 -3.65
N SER A 497 -3.59 20.53 -2.99
CA SER A 497 -4.10 21.88 -3.23
C SER A 497 -2.97 22.92 -3.24
N ASN A 498 -3.30 24.13 -3.70
CA ASN A 498 -2.53 25.34 -3.41
C ASN A 498 -2.46 25.59 -1.89
N ASP A 499 -1.63 26.58 -1.51
CA ASP A 499 -1.33 26.84 -0.11
C ASP A 499 -2.59 27.10 0.74
N ILE A 500 -2.59 26.54 1.94
CA ILE A 500 -3.50 26.97 3.00
C ILE A 500 -3.15 28.41 3.41
N PHE A 501 -4.17 29.17 3.77
CA PHE A 501 -4.00 30.52 4.32
C PHE A 501 -4.78 30.65 5.61
N ASN A 502 -4.39 31.62 6.44
CA ASN A 502 -4.88 31.82 7.80
C ASN A 502 -6.36 32.27 7.88
N ALA A 503 -7.30 31.41 7.49
CA ALA A 503 -8.73 31.65 7.60
C ALA A 503 -9.56 30.35 7.57
N TRP A 504 -10.69 30.34 8.30
CA TRP A 504 -11.68 29.26 8.32
C TRP A 504 -12.08 28.76 6.93
N ARG A 505 -12.35 29.69 5.99
CA ARG A 505 -12.76 29.36 4.62
C ARG A 505 -11.75 28.49 3.84
N ALA A 506 -10.47 28.47 4.23
CA ALA A 506 -9.48 27.63 3.60
C ALA A 506 -9.75 26.14 3.85
N LEU A 507 -10.28 25.78 5.03
CA LEU A 507 -10.59 24.40 5.39
C LEU A 507 -11.69 23.84 4.50
N TRP A 508 -12.79 24.58 4.30
CA TRP A 508 -13.88 24.17 3.40
C TRP A 508 -13.35 23.85 1.99
N ARG A 509 -12.53 24.76 1.43
CA ARG A 509 -11.93 24.60 0.10
C ARG A 509 -11.03 23.35 0.01
N ILE A 510 -10.17 23.14 1.01
CA ILE A 510 -9.22 22.01 1.03
C ILE A 510 -9.96 20.68 1.24
N VAL A 511 -10.92 20.62 2.16
CA VAL A 511 -11.71 19.40 2.41
C VAL A 511 -12.51 18.98 1.18
N ASN A 512 -13.10 19.92 0.44
CA ASN A 512 -13.80 19.61 -0.81
C ASN A 512 -12.86 19.18 -1.95
N GLN A 513 -11.61 19.64 -1.93
CA GLN A 513 -10.58 19.13 -2.84
C GLN A 513 -10.10 17.74 -2.41
N ALA A 514 -10.19 17.37 -1.12
CA ALA A 514 -9.66 16.11 -0.58
C ALA A 514 -10.50 14.89 -0.92
N VAL A 515 -11.80 15.07 -1.18
CA VAL A 515 -12.77 14.01 -1.47
C VAL A 515 -12.24 12.96 -2.46
N PRO A 516 -11.74 13.31 -3.67
CA PRO A 516 -11.22 12.31 -4.60
C PRO A 516 -9.86 11.73 -4.19
N HIS A 517 -9.11 12.38 -3.32
CA HIS A 517 -7.78 11.91 -2.93
C HIS A 517 -7.82 10.81 -1.87
N VAL A 518 -8.90 10.69 -1.11
CA VAL A 518 -9.00 9.74 0.02
C VAL A 518 -8.81 8.29 -0.42
N GLN A 519 -9.18 7.94 -1.65
CA GLN A 519 -9.04 6.59 -2.21
C GLN A 519 -7.59 6.21 -2.54
N HIS A 520 -6.72 7.20 -2.73
CA HIS A 520 -5.29 6.99 -3.03
C HIS A 520 -4.41 7.00 -1.79
N THR A 521 -4.98 7.35 -0.62
CA THR A 521 -4.27 7.38 0.65
C THR A 521 -4.06 5.97 1.20
N GLY A 522 -2.82 5.66 1.58
CA GLY A 522 -2.43 4.37 2.13
C GLY A 522 -1.00 4.39 2.68
N PRO A 523 -0.50 3.28 3.25
CA PRO A 523 0.85 3.22 3.77
C PRO A 523 1.89 3.61 2.70
N GLY A 524 2.66 4.66 2.97
CA GLY A 524 3.65 5.22 2.06
C GLY A 524 3.14 6.26 1.07
N ALA A 525 1.86 6.64 1.13
CA ALA A 525 1.23 7.55 0.18
C ALA A 525 0.10 8.32 0.86
N PHE A 526 0.35 9.60 1.18
CA PHE A 526 -0.59 10.43 1.93
C PHE A 526 -0.93 11.72 1.17
N ALA A 527 -2.22 11.97 0.95
CA ALA A 527 -2.67 13.26 0.45
C ALA A 527 -2.31 14.37 1.44
N ASP A 528 -1.57 15.38 0.99
CA ASP A 528 -1.10 16.48 1.82
C ASP A 528 -2.01 17.69 1.67
N LEU A 529 -2.84 17.90 2.70
CA LEU A 529 -3.78 19.01 2.81
C LEU A 529 -3.08 20.33 3.17
N ASP A 530 -1.75 20.35 3.20
CA ASP A 530 -0.86 21.45 3.58
C ASP A 530 -0.69 21.61 5.10
N MET A 531 0.22 22.51 5.49
CA MET A 531 0.68 22.68 6.86
C MET A 531 -0.43 23.17 7.82
N LEU A 532 -0.29 22.82 9.10
CA LEU A 532 -1.21 23.24 10.15
C LEU A 532 -1.10 24.75 10.42
N ILE A 533 -2.25 25.44 10.48
CA ILE A 533 -2.36 26.85 10.88
C ILE A 533 -2.73 27.03 12.37
N ILE A 534 -2.67 25.94 13.14
CA ILE A 534 -2.96 25.90 14.59
C ILE A 534 -1.89 26.70 15.34
N GLY A 535 -2.32 27.53 16.29
CA GLY A 535 -1.43 28.40 17.06
C GLY A 535 -0.97 29.66 16.33
N LEU A 536 -1.45 29.91 15.09
CA LEU A 536 -1.20 31.17 14.37
C LEU A 536 -2.21 32.27 14.72
N ASN A 537 -3.13 32.03 15.66
CA ASN A 537 -4.24 32.92 16.01
C ASN A 537 -5.16 33.23 14.80
N ALA A 538 -5.26 32.29 13.87
CA ALA A 538 -6.08 32.40 12.65
C ALA A 538 -7.50 31.84 12.82
N LEU A 539 -7.68 30.95 13.79
CA LEU A 539 -8.87 30.14 14.01
C LEU A 539 -9.30 30.24 15.49
N SER A 540 -10.58 30.01 15.77
CA SER A 540 -11.05 29.74 17.14
C SER A 540 -10.59 28.36 17.62
N VAL A 541 -10.69 28.06 18.92
CA VAL A 541 -10.27 26.75 19.45
C VAL A 541 -11.11 25.61 18.87
N GLU A 542 -12.43 25.82 18.74
CA GLU A 542 -13.32 24.87 18.08
C GLU A 542 -12.94 24.65 16.60
N GLU A 543 -12.57 25.71 15.88
CA GLU A 543 -12.06 25.60 14.51
C GLU A 543 -10.69 24.91 14.45
N GLU A 544 -9.83 25.06 15.46
CA GLU A 544 -8.56 24.31 15.57
C GLU A 544 -8.80 22.82 15.82
N HIS A 545 -9.79 22.44 16.65
CA HIS A 545 -10.23 21.04 16.78
C HIS A 545 -10.73 20.51 15.44
N PHE A 546 -11.56 21.29 14.74
CA PHE A 546 -12.07 20.92 13.43
C PHE A 546 -10.93 20.70 12.43
N HIS A 547 -9.99 21.63 12.36
CA HIS A 547 -8.80 21.57 11.51
C HIS A 547 -7.97 20.32 11.78
N PHE A 548 -7.57 20.11 13.04
CA PHE A 548 -6.72 18.99 13.43
C PHE A 548 -7.42 17.64 13.24
N GLY A 549 -8.73 17.58 13.53
CA GLY A 549 -9.54 16.38 13.34
C GLY A 549 -9.68 15.97 11.87
N PHE A 550 -9.93 16.93 10.96
CA PHE A 550 -9.97 16.65 9.51
C PHE A 550 -8.63 16.16 8.98
N TRP A 551 -7.52 16.84 9.30
CA TRP A 551 -6.19 16.40 8.90
C TRP A 551 -5.87 15.00 9.44
N SER A 552 -6.35 14.69 10.64
CA SER A 552 -6.15 13.39 11.28
C SER A 552 -6.96 12.28 10.63
N MET A 553 -8.28 12.45 10.45
CA MET A 553 -9.12 11.40 9.87
C MET A 553 -8.87 11.19 8.37
N LEU A 554 -8.38 12.21 7.65
CA LEU A 554 -7.97 12.12 6.25
C LEU A 554 -6.51 11.65 6.06
N LYS A 555 -5.79 11.38 7.15
CA LYS A 555 -4.38 10.92 7.15
C LYS A 555 -3.41 11.87 6.44
N SER A 556 -3.66 13.18 6.53
CA SER A 556 -2.71 14.19 6.07
C SER A 556 -1.45 14.19 6.94
N PRO A 557 -0.27 14.57 6.40
CA PRO A 557 0.87 14.90 7.25
C PRO A 557 0.48 15.94 8.33
N LEU A 558 0.92 15.73 9.57
CA LEU A 558 0.71 16.69 10.66
C LEU A 558 1.97 17.55 10.82
N ILE A 559 2.10 18.54 9.95
CA ILE A 559 3.24 19.46 9.94
C ILE A 559 2.83 20.78 10.58
N ILE A 560 3.37 21.07 11.76
CA ILE A 560 3.11 22.31 12.50
C ILE A 560 3.73 23.49 11.74
N GLY A 561 2.91 24.48 11.42
CA GLY A 561 3.35 25.75 10.83
C GLY A 561 3.49 26.91 11.83
N GLY A 562 3.05 26.71 13.07
CA GLY A 562 3.13 27.69 14.16
C GLY A 562 4.50 27.79 14.83
N VAL A 563 4.66 28.75 15.72
CA VAL A 563 5.87 28.92 16.54
C VAL A 563 5.89 27.88 17.66
N LEU A 564 7.03 27.23 17.87
CA LEU A 564 7.26 26.27 18.96
C LEU A 564 8.06 26.90 20.10
N VAL A 565 7.61 28.06 20.55
CA VAL A 565 8.14 28.79 21.70
C VAL A 565 6.99 28.93 22.70
N GLU A 566 7.14 28.32 23.88
CA GLU A 566 6.05 28.20 24.88
C GLU A 566 5.38 29.53 25.21
N ALA A 567 6.14 30.64 25.23
CA ALA A 567 5.62 31.97 25.54
C ALA A 567 4.83 32.63 24.40
N GLU A 568 4.91 32.11 23.17
CA GLU A 568 4.31 32.70 21.96
C GLU A 568 3.12 31.90 21.45
N ILE A 569 3.11 30.59 21.68
CA ILE A 569 2.02 29.70 21.25
C ILE A 569 0.90 29.65 22.30
N PRO A 570 -0.38 29.79 21.91
CA PRO A 570 -1.49 29.64 22.84
C PRO A 570 -1.53 28.23 23.47
N ALA A 571 -1.79 28.16 24.77
CA ALA A 571 -1.87 26.88 25.49
C ALA A 571 -2.99 25.97 24.96
N SER A 572 -4.13 26.54 24.56
CA SER A 572 -5.23 25.79 23.94
C SER A 572 -4.80 25.13 22.63
N SER A 573 -4.03 25.84 21.79
CA SER A 573 -3.51 25.32 20.53
C SER A 573 -2.50 24.20 20.74
N LEU A 574 -1.68 24.28 21.80
CA LEU A 574 -0.81 23.17 22.22
C LEU A 574 -1.61 21.95 22.64
N GLU A 575 -2.69 22.13 23.40
CA GLU A 575 -3.57 21.03 23.82
C GLU A 575 -4.21 20.34 22.62
N VAL A 576 -4.67 21.09 21.62
CA VAL A 576 -5.19 20.52 20.36
C VAL A 576 -4.15 19.63 19.69
N MET A 577 -2.95 20.16 19.45
CA MET A 577 -1.91 19.43 18.71
C MET A 577 -1.27 18.27 19.50
N ARG A 578 -1.42 18.25 20.83
CA ARG A 578 -0.90 17.16 21.68
C ARG A 578 -1.91 16.04 21.95
N ASN A 579 -3.14 16.15 21.45
CA ASN A 579 -4.16 15.16 21.71
C ASN A 579 -3.78 13.79 21.12
N GLU A 580 -3.33 12.88 21.98
CA GLU A 580 -2.87 11.53 21.62
C GLU A 580 -3.94 10.69 20.93
N GLU A 581 -5.23 10.90 21.24
CA GLU A 581 -6.32 10.13 20.64
C GLU A 581 -6.57 10.55 19.18
N VAL A 582 -6.46 11.85 18.91
CA VAL A 582 -6.58 12.40 17.55
C VAL A 582 -5.35 12.05 16.72
N ILE A 583 -4.15 12.13 17.32
CA ILE A 583 -2.90 11.65 16.70
C ILE A 583 -3.01 10.15 16.39
N ALA A 584 -3.56 9.33 17.28
CA ALA A 584 -3.74 7.90 17.05
C ALA A 584 -4.70 7.60 15.89
N ILE A 585 -5.69 8.47 15.63
CA ILE A 585 -6.48 8.40 14.40
C ILE A 585 -5.56 8.66 13.20
N ASN A 586 -4.78 9.73 13.18
CA ASN A 586 -3.87 10.03 12.06
C ASN A 586 -2.83 8.90 11.81
N GLN A 587 -2.25 8.39 12.89
CA GLN A 587 -1.18 7.39 12.89
C GLN A 587 -1.67 5.94 12.89
N ASP A 588 -2.97 5.71 12.66
CA ASP A 588 -3.52 4.36 12.59
C ASP A 588 -2.84 3.54 11.46
N PRO A 589 -2.36 2.32 11.75
CA PRO A 589 -1.55 1.54 10.80
C PRO A 589 -2.32 1.05 9.56
N LEU A 590 -3.65 1.13 9.56
CA LEU A 590 -4.44 0.85 8.36
C LEU A 590 -4.24 1.95 7.30
N ALA A 591 -3.87 3.17 7.72
CA ALA A 591 -3.59 4.32 6.88
C ALA A 591 -4.70 4.62 5.84
N LYS A 592 -5.96 4.33 6.18
CA LYS A 592 -7.12 4.61 5.33
C LYS A 592 -7.80 5.89 5.76
N ALA A 593 -7.94 6.84 4.84
CA ALA A 593 -8.66 8.08 5.07
C ALA A 593 -10.17 7.83 5.27
N ALA A 594 -10.81 8.68 6.07
CA ALA A 594 -12.27 8.80 6.09
C ALA A 594 -12.78 9.36 4.77
N ALA A 595 -13.97 8.94 4.37
CA ALA A 595 -14.66 9.44 3.18
C ALA A 595 -15.92 10.21 3.59
N LEU A 596 -16.33 11.16 2.73
CA LEU A 596 -17.62 11.84 2.86
C LEU A 596 -18.73 10.82 2.65
N VAL A 597 -19.58 10.63 3.66
CA VAL A 597 -20.66 9.65 3.66
C VAL A 597 -21.95 10.27 3.14
N ILE A 598 -22.30 11.45 3.65
CA ILE A 598 -23.48 12.22 3.27
C ILE A 598 -23.25 13.69 3.59
N ARG A 599 -23.85 14.56 2.78
CA ARG A 599 -23.82 16.02 2.93
C ARG A 599 -25.23 16.56 3.11
N TYR A 600 -25.35 17.64 3.87
CA TYR A 600 -26.54 18.48 4.02
C TYR A 600 -26.14 19.94 3.75
N THR A 601 -26.27 20.37 2.49
CA THR A 601 -25.63 21.62 2.02
C THR A 601 -26.27 22.88 2.58
N GLU A 602 -27.60 22.93 2.66
CA GLU A 602 -28.32 24.11 3.16
C GLU A 602 -28.32 24.16 4.69
N GLU A 603 -28.28 22.97 5.31
CA GLU A 603 -28.13 22.81 6.75
C GLU A 603 -26.67 22.96 7.21
N GLU A 604 -25.72 22.97 6.28
CA GLU A 604 -24.28 23.18 6.48
C GLU A 604 -23.67 22.19 7.49
N TRP A 605 -23.93 20.88 7.29
CA TRP A 605 -23.26 19.82 8.03
C TRP A 605 -23.03 18.57 7.19
N ASP A 606 -22.00 17.80 7.54
CA ASP A 606 -21.59 16.59 6.81
C ASP A 606 -21.30 15.43 7.79
N VAL A 607 -21.42 14.19 7.28
CA VAL A 607 -20.93 12.98 7.98
C VAL A 607 -19.77 12.38 7.19
N TRP A 608 -18.69 12.08 7.90
CA TRP A 608 -17.50 11.43 7.39
C TRP A 608 -17.22 10.15 8.18
N ALA A 609 -16.81 9.08 7.50
CA ALA A 609 -16.44 7.85 8.18
C ALA A 609 -15.31 7.11 7.47
N GLY A 610 -14.46 6.44 8.26
CA GLY A 610 -13.34 5.67 7.74
C GLY A 610 -12.97 4.50 8.66
N PRO A 611 -12.54 3.36 8.11
CA PRO A 611 -12.08 2.25 8.92
C PRO A 611 -10.75 2.60 9.61
N LEU A 612 -10.57 2.07 10.81
CA LEU A 612 -9.32 2.06 11.57
C LEU A 612 -8.90 0.60 11.80
N SER A 613 -7.67 0.40 12.26
CA SER A 613 -7.19 -0.92 12.69
C SER A 613 -8.02 -1.50 13.86
N ASP A 614 -7.93 -2.81 14.04
CA ASP A 614 -8.64 -3.57 15.09
C ASP A 614 -10.18 -3.48 15.00
N ASP A 615 -10.72 -3.53 13.77
CA ASP A 615 -12.16 -3.46 13.48
C ASP A 615 -12.86 -2.22 14.07
N ARG A 616 -12.10 -1.13 14.24
CA ARG A 616 -12.59 0.18 14.68
C ARG A 616 -12.98 1.05 13.49
N MET A 617 -13.68 2.14 13.76
CA MET A 617 -14.06 3.15 12.77
C MET A 617 -13.90 4.55 13.36
N VAL A 618 -13.46 5.52 12.56
CA VAL A 618 -13.58 6.93 12.89
C VAL A 618 -14.88 7.46 12.27
N LEU A 619 -15.68 8.17 13.06
CA LEU A 619 -16.89 8.86 12.63
C LEU A 619 -16.74 10.36 12.96
N GLY A 620 -16.71 11.20 11.93
CA GLY A 620 -16.64 12.65 12.04
C GLY A 620 -17.97 13.28 11.64
N ILE A 621 -18.56 14.09 12.51
CA ILE A 621 -19.80 14.82 12.23
C ILE A 621 -19.45 16.31 12.28
N ALA A 622 -19.46 16.94 11.11
CA ALA A 622 -18.92 18.26 10.90
C ALA A 622 -20.05 19.29 10.84
N ASN A 623 -20.08 20.22 11.79
CA ASN A 623 -20.94 21.41 11.72
C ASN A 623 -20.18 22.56 11.07
N TRP A 624 -20.56 22.95 9.85
CA TRP A 624 -19.96 24.08 9.15
C TRP A 624 -20.61 25.43 9.51
N LYS A 625 -21.75 25.42 10.22
CA LYS A 625 -22.42 26.65 10.65
C LYS A 625 -21.66 27.39 11.73
N ASN A 626 -21.83 28.72 11.70
CA ASN A 626 -21.45 29.63 12.79
C ASN A 626 -22.42 29.55 13.99
N GLU A 627 -23.33 28.58 14.03
CA GLU A 627 -24.40 28.46 15.02
C GLU A 627 -24.46 27.03 15.58
N THR A 628 -24.94 26.90 16.82
CA THR A 628 -25.27 25.59 17.38
C THR A 628 -26.46 25.00 16.62
N GLN A 629 -26.37 23.72 16.24
CA GLN A 629 -27.49 23.01 15.63
C GLN A 629 -27.64 21.57 16.14
N ASN A 630 -28.87 21.09 16.14
CA ASN A 630 -29.17 19.68 16.36
C ASN A 630 -29.16 18.97 15.01
N VAL A 631 -28.38 17.90 14.90
CA VAL A 631 -28.29 17.07 13.69
C VAL A 631 -28.77 15.66 14.01
N GLU A 632 -29.37 15.01 13.02
CA GLU A 632 -29.85 13.64 13.11
C GLU A 632 -28.97 12.74 12.24
N VAL A 633 -28.24 11.82 12.87
CA VAL A 633 -27.28 10.93 12.20
C VAL A 633 -27.81 9.51 12.21
N ASP A 634 -28.16 8.98 11.03
CA ASP A 634 -28.46 7.56 10.86
C ASP A 634 -27.16 6.75 10.69
N LEU A 635 -26.85 5.91 11.69
CA LEU A 635 -25.66 5.05 11.67
C LEU A 635 -25.74 3.91 10.63
N SER A 636 -26.93 3.63 10.10
CA SER A 636 -27.10 2.63 9.03
C SER A 636 -26.31 3.00 7.77
N LEU A 637 -26.16 4.29 7.47
CA LEU A 637 -25.38 4.82 6.33
C LEU A 637 -23.90 4.41 6.38
N VAL A 638 -23.36 4.30 7.59
CA VAL A 638 -21.98 3.85 7.82
C VAL A 638 -21.89 2.35 8.11
N GLY A 639 -23.01 1.63 8.09
CA GLY A 639 -23.08 0.18 8.32
C GLY A 639 -23.01 -0.20 9.80
N VAL A 640 -23.33 0.72 10.70
CA VAL A 640 -23.27 0.53 12.15
C VAL A 640 -24.69 0.45 12.70
N GLY A 641 -25.03 -0.68 13.32
CA GLY A 641 -26.29 -0.85 14.06
C GLY A 641 -26.15 -0.34 15.49
N SER A 642 -25.08 -0.75 16.17
CA SER A 642 -24.67 -0.23 17.48
C SER A 642 -23.15 -0.27 17.63
N ALA A 643 -22.58 0.59 18.48
CA ALA A 643 -21.15 0.57 18.79
C ALA A 643 -20.86 1.22 20.16
N ALA A 644 -19.77 0.81 20.78
CA ALA A 644 -19.12 1.61 21.82
C ALA A 644 -18.44 2.81 21.16
N SER A 645 -18.62 4.00 21.73
CA SER A 645 -18.09 5.25 21.17
C SER A 645 -17.12 5.92 22.14
N ARG A 646 -16.12 6.61 21.58
CA ARG A 646 -15.12 7.40 22.30
C ARG A 646 -15.07 8.79 21.68
N ASP A 647 -15.52 9.83 22.39
CA ASP A 647 -15.35 11.22 21.95
C ASP A 647 -13.94 11.70 22.29
N VAL A 648 -13.11 11.85 21.26
CA VAL A 648 -11.67 12.12 21.43
C VAL A 648 -11.36 13.54 21.90
N TRP A 649 -12.32 14.46 21.81
CA TRP A 649 -12.17 15.83 22.33
C TRP A 649 -12.67 15.96 23.76
N ALA A 650 -13.83 15.38 24.07
CA ALA A 650 -14.41 15.42 25.41
C ALA A 650 -13.70 14.47 26.39
N HIS A 651 -12.93 13.54 25.85
CA HIS A 651 -12.39 12.40 26.56
C HIS A 651 -13.44 11.50 27.27
N GLU A 652 -14.64 11.39 26.69
CA GLU A 652 -15.74 10.58 27.22
C GLU A 652 -15.97 9.27 26.45
N ASN A 653 -16.34 8.22 27.19
CA ASN A 653 -16.83 6.95 26.64
C ASN A 653 -18.36 6.98 26.59
N GLY A 654 -18.93 6.38 25.56
CA GLY A 654 -20.36 6.26 25.36
C GLY A 654 -20.74 5.03 24.54
N SER A 655 -21.99 5.00 24.12
CA SER A 655 -22.53 4.01 23.20
C SER A 655 -23.52 4.69 22.27
N ILE A 656 -23.53 4.32 21.00
CA ILE A 656 -24.43 4.87 19.98
C ILE A 656 -25.13 3.73 19.23
N ALA A 657 -26.38 3.92 18.83
CA ALA A 657 -27.15 2.90 18.11
C ALA A 657 -28.29 3.52 17.28
N GLY A 658 -28.53 2.97 16.08
CA GLY A 658 -29.56 3.48 15.17
C GLY A 658 -29.39 4.97 14.88
N VAL A 659 -30.48 5.73 14.96
CA VAL A 659 -30.49 7.17 14.71
C VAL A 659 -30.08 7.94 15.97
N GLN A 660 -29.13 8.87 15.82
CA GLN A 660 -28.60 9.70 16.91
C GLN A 660 -28.93 11.16 16.68
N VAL A 661 -29.54 11.82 17.68
CA VAL A 661 -29.73 13.28 17.67
C VAL A 661 -28.63 13.92 18.51
N LEU A 662 -27.82 14.77 17.88
CA LEU A 662 -26.63 15.37 18.49
C LEU A 662 -26.68 16.89 18.39
N GLU A 663 -26.45 17.57 19.51
CA GLU A 663 -26.24 19.01 19.53
C GLU A 663 -24.75 19.30 19.24
N LEU A 664 -24.49 20.05 18.18
CA LEU A 664 -23.15 20.47 17.74
C LEU A 664 -23.01 21.98 17.91
N LYS A 665 -21.92 22.42 18.54
CA LYS A 665 -21.55 23.84 18.67
C LYS A 665 -21.14 24.43 17.31
N PRO A 666 -21.08 25.77 17.18
CA PRO A 666 -20.53 26.42 15.98
C PRO A 666 -19.16 25.83 15.64
N HIS A 667 -18.97 25.46 14.37
CA HIS A 667 -17.70 24.91 13.85
C HIS A 667 -17.20 23.67 14.59
N GLU A 668 -18.08 22.91 15.26
CA GLU A 668 -17.70 21.68 15.93
C GLU A 668 -17.54 20.53 14.94
N LEU A 669 -16.41 19.81 15.04
CA LEU A 669 -16.25 18.47 14.50
C LEU A 669 -16.36 17.48 15.66
N ARG A 670 -17.53 16.86 15.85
CA ARG A 670 -17.64 15.74 16.77
C ARG A 670 -16.93 14.54 16.16
N LEU A 671 -15.82 14.15 16.77
CA LEU A 671 -14.96 13.08 16.29
C LEU A 671 -15.03 11.89 17.24
N LEU A 672 -15.60 10.81 16.76
CA LEU A 672 -15.84 9.60 17.54
C LEU A 672 -14.99 8.45 17.00
N VAL A 673 -14.33 7.71 17.90
CA VAL A 673 -13.80 6.39 17.59
C VAL A 673 -14.81 5.35 18.02
N LEU A 674 -15.28 4.55 17.07
CA LEU A 674 -16.21 3.46 17.28
C LEU A 674 -15.46 2.13 17.40
N SER A 675 -15.90 1.31 18.34
CA SER A 675 -15.36 -0.02 18.62
C SER A 675 -16.50 -0.95 19.02
N GLU A 676 -16.23 -2.26 19.09
CA GLU A 676 -17.25 -3.27 19.39
C GLU A 676 -18.48 -3.12 18.47
N ILE A 677 -18.22 -2.87 17.18
CA ILE A 677 -19.23 -2.49 16.20
C ILE A 677 -20.12 -3.70 15.89
N GLU A 678 -21.41 -3.57 16.20
CA GLU A 678 -22.45 -4.45 15.67
C GLU A 678 -22.88 -3.91 14.30
N THR A 679 -22.49 -4.60 13.24
CA THR A 679 -22.76 -4.15 11.87
C THR A 679 -24.25 -4.30 11.52
N THR A 680 -24.79 -3.30 10.84
CA THR A 680 -26.10 -3.38 10.17
C THR A 680 -25.93 -3.32 8.66
N GLN A 681 -26.94 -3.78 7.92
CA GLN A 681 -26.97 -3.62 6.48
C GLN A 681 -27.10 -2.13 6.14
N LYS A 682 -26.18 -1.63 5.30
CA LYS A 682 -26.31 -0.29 4.71
C LYS A 682 -27.53 -0.25 3.78
N PRO A 683 -28.18 0.91 3.61
CA PRO A 683 -29.21 1.09 2.59
C PRO A 683 -28.71 0.57 1.24
N SER A 684 -29.58 -0.12 0.51
CA SER A 684 -29.23 -0.70 -0.79
C SER A 684 -29.87 0.08 -1.92
N ALA A 685 -29.15 0.24 -3.02
CA ALA A 685 -29.69 0.86 -4.21
C ALA A 685 -30.86 0.03 -4.76
N ALA A 686 -32.05 0.63 -4.82
CA ALA A 686 -33.25 0.00 -5.36
C ALA A 686 -33.23 0.01 -6.90
N ALA A 687 -32.81 1.13 -7.49
CA ALA A 687 -32.71 1.33 -8.93
C ALA A 687 -31.63 2.36 -9.28
N TYR A 688 -31.07 2.20 -10.49
CA TYR A 688 -30.15 3.14 -11.11
C TYR A 688 -30.86 3.89 -12.24
N TYR A 689 -30.73 5.21 -12.28
CA TYR A 689 -31.28 6.07 -13.32
C TYR A 689 -30.15 6.73 -14.10
N SER A 690 -29.92 6.26 -15.32
CA SER A 690 -28.90 6.80 -16.24
C SER A 690 -29.39 8.09 -16.88
N VAL A 691 -28.49 9.06 -17.06
CA VAL A 691 -28.82 10.29 -17.81
C VAL A 691 -29.22 10.03 -19.26
N GLU A 692 -28.97 8.84 -19.82
CA GLU A 692 -29.50 8.42 -21.13
C GLU A 692 -31.02 8.37 -21.18
N ASP A 693 -31.65 8.05 -20.04
CA ASP A 693 -33.09 7.93 -19.90
C ASP A 693 -33.74 9.25 -19.45
N ALA A 694 -32.94 10.29 -19.18
CA ALA A 694 -33.42 11.58 -18.71
C ALA A 694 -33.93 12.48 -19.85
N THR A 695 -34.96 13.27 -19.54
CA THR A 695 -35.41 14.35 -20.43
C THR A 695 -34.59 15.61 -20.17
N LEU A 696 -33.96 16.15 -21.21
CA LEU A 696 -33.13 17.35 -21.11
C LEU A 696 -33.91 18.60 -21.54
N GLY A 697 -33.73 19.68 -20.79
CA GLY A 697 -34.27 21.01 -21.09
C GLY A 697 -33.19 22.09 -21.06
N GLY A 698 -33.44 23.19 -21.78
CA GLY A 698 -32.52 24.33 -21.87
C GLY A 698 -31.25 23.99 -22.65
N GLN A 699 -30.08 24.26 -22.06
CA GLN A 699 -28.76 24.04 -22.67
C GLN A 699 -28.10 22.70 -22.30
N ALA A 700 -28.72 21.90 -21.42
CA ALA A 700 -28.20 20.61 -21.01
C ALA A 700 -28.01 19.68 -22.23
N ALA A 701 -26.86 19.02 -22.31
CA ALA A 701 -26.51 18.18 -23.46
C ALA A 701 -25.76 16.91 -23.03
N LEU A 702 -26.11 15.79 -23.65
CA LEU A 702 -25.36 14.53 -23.53
C LEU A 702 -23.98 14.65 -24.17
N VAL A 703 -23.00 14.04 -23.50
CA VAL A 703 -21.62 13.94 -23.93
C VAL A 703 -21.19 12.48 -23.76
N ASP A 704 -20.88 11.83 -24.88
CA ASP A 704 -20.30 10.48 -24.88
C ASP A 704 -18.88 10.50 -24.30
N CYS A 705 -18.57 9.55 -23.43
CA CYS A 705 -17.26 9.39 -22.81
C CYS A 705 -16.54 8.13 -23.32
N GLY A 706 -15.25 8.01 -22.99
CA GLY A 706 -14.46 6.82 -23.26
C GLY A 706 -14.94 5.57 -22.51
N ALA A 707 -14.42 4.40 -22.92
CA ALA A 707 -14.82 3.11 -22.38
C ALA A 707 -14.50 2.91 -20.88
N ASP A 708 -13.61 3.70 -20.30
CA ASP A 708 -13.25 3.67 -18.88
C ASP A 708 -13.60 4.99 -18.17
N GLU A 709 -14.39 5.84 -18.82
CA GLU A 709 -14.75 7.19 -18.37
C GLU A 709 -16.26 7.29 -18.07
N CYS A 710 -16.68 8.27 -17.27
CA CYS A 710 -18.08 8.56 -16.93
C CYS A 710 -18.85 7.31 -16.46
N LEU A 711 -18.21 6.48 -15.63
CA LEU A 711 -18.79 5.25 -15.11
C LEU A 711 -19.98 5.55 -14.20
N PRO A 712 -21.02 4.69 -14.19
CA PRO A 712 -21.11 3.41 -14.87
C PRO A 712 -21.64 3.47 -16.32
N ASN A 713 -22.08 4.64 -16.81
CA ASN A 713 -22.87 4.74 -18.04
C ASN A 713 -22.06 5.05 -19.30
N HIS A 714 -20.81 5.51 -19.16
CA HIS A 714 -19.98 6.01 -20.27
C HIS A 714 -20.57 7.22 -21.00
N VAL A 715 -21.51 7.90 -20.35
CA VAL A 715 -22.12 9.14 -20.83
C VAL A 715 -22.34 10.06 -19.64
N LYS A 716 -22.32 11.35 -19.90
CA LYS A 716 -22.67 12.39 -18.93
C LYS A 716 -23.51 13.46 -19.58
N VAL A 717 -24.16 14.28 -18.77
CA VAL A 717 -24.81 15.52 -19.19
C VAL A 717 -24.02 16.69 -18.63
N GLY A 718 -23.55 17.56 -19.53
CA GLY A 718 -22.89 18.81 -19.17
C GLY A 718 -23.74 20.02 -19.57
N SER A 719 -23.15 21.22 -19.47
CA SER A 719 -23.81 22.50 -19.81
C SER A 719 -25.10 22.76 -19.02
N ILE A 720 -25.13 22.33 -17.75
CA ILE A 720 -26.27 22.51 -16.86
C ILE A 720 -26.21 23.92 -16.25
N THR A 721 -26.84 24.89 -16.92
CA THR A 721 -27.05 26.26 -16.44
C THR A 721 -28.30 26.38 -15.57
N ALA A 722 -28.53 27.54 -14.94
CA ALA A 722 -29.72 27.78 -14.10
C ALA A 722 -31.06 27.62 -14.84
N ASP A 723 -31.09 27.82 -16.15
CA ASP A 723 -32.25 27.60 -17.02
C ASP A 723 -32.26 26.22 -17.71
N ALA A 724 -31.23 25.40 -17.50
CA ALA A 724 -31.16 24.04 -18.00
C ALA A 724 -31.63 23.04 -16.95
N ASN A 725 -32.22 21.93 -17.39
CA ASN A 725 -32.65 20.87 -16.50
C ASN A 725 -32.38 19.47 -17.06
N VAL A 726 -32.21 18.52 -16.15
CA VAL A 726 -32.14 17.08 -16.41
C VAL A 726 -33.21 16.43 -15.55
N THR A 727 -34.22 15.86 -16.20
CA THR A 727 -35.42 15.35 -15.54
C THR A 727 -35.51 13.84 -15.66
N PHE A 728 -35.58 13.16 -14.52
CA PHE A 728 -35.88 11.73 -14.44
C PHE A 728 -37.35 11.57 -14.06
N GLU A 729 -38.11 10.89 -14.92
CA GLU A 729 -39.49 10.48 -14.66
C GLU A 729 -39.52 9.00 -14.28
N GLY A 730 -40.58 8.55 -13.63
CA GLY A 730 -40.73 7.13 -13.32
C GLY A 730 -39.87 6.65 -12.15
N VAL A 731 -39.48 7.57 -11.26
CA VAL A 731 -38.54 7.26 -10.16
C VAL A 731 -39.28 6.55 -9.04
N SER A 732 -38.79 5.37 -8.65
CA SER A 732 -39.42 4.51 -7.66
C SER A 732 -38.93 4.80 -6.25
N SER A 733 -39.85 4.84 -5.30
CA SER A 733 -39.57 4.87 -3.86
C SER A 733 -40.50 3.91 -3.11
N ALA A 734 -39.97 3.20 -2.11
CA ALA A 734 -40.74 2.32 -1.22
C ALA A 734 -41.60 3.08 -0.20
N HIS A 735 -41.28 4.34 0.11
CA HIS A 735 -41.98 5.12 1.12
C HIS A 735 -42.13 6.60 0.73
N ASP A 736 -43.08 7.26 1.41
CA ASP A 736 -43.27 8.70 1.33
C ASP A 736 -42.19 9.44 2.14
N GLY A 737 -41.82 10.66 1.71
CA GLY A 737 -40.99 11.58 2.49
C GLY A 737 -39.55 11.69 2.00
N GLU A 738 -38.62 11.69 2.97
CA GLU A 738 -37.18 11.80 2.74
C GLU A 738 -36.59 10.46 2.27
N VAL A 739 -35.77 10.48 1.22
CA VAL A 739 -35.08 9.31 0.67
C VAL A 739 -33.62 9.66 0.41
N PHE A 740 -32.72 8.70 0.64
CA PHE A 740 -31.31 8.86 0.32
C PHE A 740 -31.07 8.64 -1.17
N VAL A 741 -30.38 9.58 -1.80
CA VAL A 741 -30.04 9.52 -3.23
C VAL A 741 -28.54 9.66 -3.39
N GLY A 742 -27.92 8.70 -4.07
CA GLY A 742 -26.53 8.78 -4.51
C GLY A 742 -26.48 9.40 -5.89
N ILE A 743 -25.95 10.61 -5.99
CA ILE A 743 -25.84 11.35 -7.25
C ILE A 743 -24.44 11.10 -7.82
N ASP A 744 -24.37 10.51 -9.01
CA ASP A 744 -23.14 10.32 -9.76
C ASP A 744 -22.85 11.57 -10.59
N PHE A 745 -21.74 12.23 -10.31
CA PHE A 745 -21.42 13.53 -10.86
C PHE A 745 -19.94 13.65 -11.23
N ILE A 746 -19.61 14.65 -12.03
CA ILE A 746 -18.23 15.01 -12.35
C ILE A 746 -18.03 16.50 -12.11
N ASN A 747 -17.07 16.80 -11.24
CA ASN A 747 -16.58 18.15 -10.99
C ASN A 747 -15.06 18.13 -10.89
N TYR A 748 -14.41 18.83 -11.81
CA TYR A 748 -12.96 19.00 -11.82
C TYR A 748 -12.58 20.49 -11.92
N GLU A 749 -13.39 21.36 -11.32
CA GLU A 749 -13.10 22.79 -11.17
C GLU A 749 -12.33 23.05 -9.87
N TYR A 750 -11.02 22.85 -9.93
CA TYR A 750 -10.13 23.24 -8.84
C TYR A 750 -9.63 24.68 -9.01
N THR A 751 -9.47 25.40 -7.91
CA THR A 751 -8.93 26.76 -7.91
C THR A 751 -7.52 26.81 -7.33
N HIS A 752 -6.62 27.51 -8.01
CA HIS A 752 -5.23 27.70 -7.57
C HIS A 752 -4.96 29.06 -6.92
N THR A 753 -5.78 30.08 -7.20
CA THR A 753 -5.59 31.46 -6.74
C THR A 753 -6.08 31.64 -5.29
N ILE A 754 -5.15 31.98 -4.39
CA ILE A 754 -5.39 32.21 -2.95
C ILE A 754 -6.39 33.36 -2.69
N GLY A 755 -6.55 34.27 -3.66
CA GLY A 755 -7.42 35.45 -3.60
C GLY A 755 -8.88 35.22 -3.99
N ASP A 756 -9.21 34.10 -4.63
CA ASP A 756 -10.58 33.84 -5.05
C ASP A 756 -11.41 33.31 -3.88
N TRP A 757 -12.72 33.60 -3.91
CA TRP A 757 -13.71 33.05 -2.99
C TRP A 757 -14.10 31.61 -3.33
N ALA A 758 -13.27 30.94 -4.13
CA ALA A 758 -13.55 29.63 -4.64
C ALA A 758 -13.59 28.59 -3.52
N THR A 759 -14.62 27.75 -3.58
CA THR A 759 -14.94 26.73 -2.60
C THR A 759 -14.48 25.33 -3.03
N ASN A 760 -13.96 25.19 -4.26
CA ASN A 760 -13.75 23.90 -4.93
C ASN A 760 -15.03 23.04 -4.95
N THR A 761 -16.18 23.71 -5.06
CA THR A 761 -17.48 23.06 -5.23
C THR A 761 -18.23 23.68 -6.39
N ARG A 762 -19.08 22.89 -7.06
CA ARG A 762 -20.13 23.41 -7.93
C ARG A 762 -21.50 23.22 -7.29
N ASN A 763 -22.42 24.15 -7.53
CA ASN A 763 -23.76 24.09 -6.98
C ASN A 763 -24.75 23.56 -8.02
N MET A 764 -25.68 22.73 -7.58
CA MET A 764 -26.81 22.25 -8.37
C MET A 764 -28.06 22.20 -7.51
N SER A 765 -29.19 22.57 -8.11
CA SER A 765 -30.51 22.51 -7.48
C SER A 765 -31.16 21.18 -7.81
N VAL A 766 -31.76 20.53 -6.81
CA VAL A 766 -32.50 19.27 -6.99
C VAL A 766 -33.90 19.42 -6.41
N ALA A 767 -34.91 19.13 -7.23
CA ALA A 767 -36.31 19.12 -6.83
C ALA A 767 -36.92 17.73 -7.04
N VAL A 768 -37.79 17.31 -6.12
CA VAL A 768 -38.56 16.07 -6.23
C VAL A 768 -40.04 16.40 -6.28
N ASN A 769 -40.73 15.95 -7.32
CA ASN A 769 -42.12 16.25 -7.62
C ASN A 769 -42.37 17.77 -7.64
N ASP A 770 -43.44 18.24 -6.99
CA ASP A 770 -43.80 19.65 -6.90
C ASP A 770 -43.14 20.38 -5.71
N ASN A 771 -42.12 19.78 -5.07
CA ASN A 771 -41.42 20.40 -3.94
C ASN A 771 -40.43 21.47 -4.40
N GLU A 772 -40.10 22.37 -3.47
CA GLU A 772 -39.08 23.41 -3.71
C GLU A 772 -37.71 22.76 -3.94
N ALA A 773 -36.97 23.29 -4.92
CA ALA A 773 -35.63 22.81 -5.23
C ALA A 773 -34.66 23.19 -4.11
N LYS A 774 -33.88 22.22 -3.61
CA LYS A 774 -32.80 22.45 -2.65
C LYS A 774 -31.45 22.55 -3.34
N ARG A 775 -30.56 23.41 -2.84
CA ARG A 775 -29.18 23.55 -3.32
C ARG A 775 -28.27 22.47 -2.73
N TRP A 776 -27.42 21.91 -3.59
CA TRP A 776 -26.39 20.94 -3.21
C TRP A 776 -25.02 21.38 -3.71
N ALA A 777 -24.02 21.35 -2.82
CA ALA A 777 -22.64 21.73 -3.10
C ALA A 777 -21.79 20.47 -3.34
N PHE A 778 -21.45 20.25 -4.61
CA PHE A 778 -20.70 19.08 -5.07
C PHE A 778 -19.20 19.34 -4.96
N PRO A 779 -18.43 18.51 -4.21
CA PRO A 779 -16.97 18.62 -4.11
C PRO A 779 -16.30 18.30 -5.44
N LEU A 780 -14.97 18.18 -5.47
CA LEU A 780 -14.33 17.53 -6.62
C LEU A 780 -14.69 16.04 -6.67
N ALA A 781 -14.80 15.49 -7.87
CA ALA A 781 -15.22 14.11 -8.12
C ALA A 781 -14.04 13.14 -8.28
N GLY A 782 -12.98 13.57 -8.99
CA GLY A 782 -11.86 12.74 -9.40
C GLY A 782 -10.67 13.55 -9.92
N GLY A 783 -9.83 12.92 -10.73
CA GLY A 783 -8.60 13.45 -11.29
C GLY A 783 -8.75 14.23 -12.60
N ASP A 784 -9.92 14.21 -13.24
CA ASP A 784 -10.22 15.00 -14.44
C ASP A 784 -11.75 15.21 -14.66
N TRP A 785 -12.13 15.78 -15.82
CA TRP A 785 -13.53 16.01 -16.23
C TRP A 785 -14.25 14.75 -16.73
N TYR A 786 -13.74 13.55 -16.50
CA TYR A 786 -14.31 12.28 -16.93
C TYR A 786 -14.39 11.23 -15.82
N GLU A 787 -13.69 11.42 -14.70
CA GLU A 787 -13.80 10.56 -13.52
C GLU A 787 -15.03 10.88 -12.67
N THR A 788 -15.89 9.87 -12.47
CA THR A 788 -17.17 10.00 -11.76
C THR A 788 -17.00 9.83 -10.26
N GLY A 789 -17.49 10.82 -9.51
CA GLY A 789 -17.64 10.76 -8.07
C GLY A 789 -19.10 10.57 -7.69
N ARG A 790 -19.34 10.14 -6.45
CA ARG A 790 -20.70 9.99 -5.91
C ARG A 790 -20.88 10.85 -4.68
N LEU A 791 -21.96 11.64 -4.66
CA LEU A 791 -22.39 12.40 -3.49
C LEU A 791 -23.72 11.82 -2.99
N MET A 792 -23.73 11.34 -1.75
CA MET A 792 -24.99 10.97 -1.09
C MET A 792 -25.64 12.22 -0.51
N VAL A 793 -26.95 12.34 -0.72
CA VAL A 793 -27.80 13.42 -0.22
C VAL A 793 -29.12 12.85 0.30
N ALA A 794 -29.82 13.62 1.14
CA ALA A 794 -31.17 13.30 1.58
C ALA A 794 -32.16 14.24 0.86
N LEU A 795 -33.09 13.67 0.09
CA LEU A 795 -34.06 14.42 -0.69
C LEU A 795 -35.47 14.16 -0.18
N ASP A 796 -36.17 15.23 0.18
CA ASP A 796 -37.57 15.19 0.59
C ASP A 796 -38.53 15.17 -0.61
N GLY A 797 -39.75 14.70 -0.37
CA GLY A 797 -40.86 14.90 -1.29
C GLY A 797 -41.19 13.70 -2.17
N PHE A 798 -40.54 12.55 -1.93
CA PHE A 798 -40.91 11.30 -2.58
C PHE A 798 -42.28 10.81 -2.09
N VAL A 799 -42.97 10.10 -2.99
CA VAL A 799 -44.22 9.38 -2.73
C VAL A 799 -43.99 7.91 -3.07
N ALA A 800 -44.53 7.00 -2.27
CA ALA A 800 -44.39 5.57 -2.50
C ALA A 800 -44.99 5.17 -3.86
N GLY A 801 -44.23 4.40 -4.64
CA GLY A 801 -44.56 4.03 -6.01
C GLY A 801 -43.51 4.53 -7.01
N ASP A 802 -43.83 4.45 -8.31
CA ASP A 802 -42.95 4.78 -9.44
C ASP A 802 -43.36 6.07 -10.17
N GLU A 803 -44.17 6.93 -9.56
CA GLU A 803 -44.68 8.16 -10.17
C GLU A 803 -43.81 9.39 -9.86
N ASN A 804 -42.66 9.23 -9.20
CA ASN A 804 -41.84 10.39 -8.81
C ASN A 804 -41.09 10.99 -10.00
N THR A 805 -40.94 12.30 -9.97
CA THR A 805 -40.10 13.07 -10.89
C THR A 805 -38.97 13.73 -10.12
N VAL A 806 -37.73 13.56 -10.55
CA VAL A 806 -36.56 14.23 -9.96
C VAL A 806 -35.93 15.14 -11.01
N VAL A 807 -35.79 16.42 -10.68
CA VAL A 807 -35.29 17.45 -11.59
C VAL A 807 -33.99 18.03 -11.03
N PHE A 808 -32.93 17.93 -11.83
CA PHE A 808 -31.65 18.58 -11.58
C PHE A 808 -31.54 19.83 -12.44
N SER A 809 -31.15 20.97 -11.87
CA SER A 809 -30.90 22.20 -12.61
C SER A 809 -29.68 22.94 -12.07
N GLY A 810 -29.10 23.85 -12.87
CA GLY A 810 -28.04 24.72 -12.36
C GLY A 810 -28.55 25.57 -11.20
N PHE A 811 -27.68 25.85 -10.23
CA PHE A 811 -27.99 26.84 -9.20
C PHE A 811 -27.78 28.25 -9.75
N ASP A 812 -28.62 29.21 -9.38
CA ASP A 812 -28.56 30.59 -9.89
C ASP A 812 -27.50 31.43 -9.16
N ASP A 813 -26.23 31.04 -9.32
CA ASP A 813 -25.05 31.76 -8.79
C ASP A 813 -24.12 32.28 -9.90
N GLY A 814 -24.52 32.13 -11.17
CA GLY A 814 -23.72 32.54 -12.33
C GLY A 814 -22.65 31.53 -12.76
N HIS A 815 -22.58 30.36 -12.11
CA HIS A 815 -21.68 29.26 -12.47
C HIS A 815 -22.45 28.09 -13.09
N TRP A 816 -21.72 27.16 -13.71
CA TRP A 816 -22.31 25.91 -14.20
C TRP A 816 -22.39 24.89 -13.05
N ALA A 817 -23.43 24.07 -13.07
CA ALA A 817 -23.51 22.88 -12.22
C ALA A 817 -22.39 21.87 -12.58
N PRO A 818 -22.10 20.90 -11.69
CA PRO A 818 -21.28 19.75 -12.08
C PRO A 818 -21.94 19.00 -13.24
N ASP A 819 -21.15 18.25 -14.00
CA ASP A 819 -21.73 17.33 -14.99
C ASP A 819 -22.42 16.18 -14.24
N LEU A 820 -23.54 15.69 -14.78
CA LEU A 820 -24.34 14.63 -14.19
C LEU A 820 -24.15 13.32 -14.96
N VAL A 821 -23.94 12.21 -14.28
CA VAL A 821 -23.80 10.88 -14.89
C VAL A 821 -25.05 10.03 -14.64
N GLY A 822 -25.66 10.15 -13.47
CA GLY A 822 -26.88 9.44 -13.11
C GLY A 822 -27.19 9.56 -11.63
N MET A 823 -28.16 8.80 -11.15
CA MET A 823 -28.46 8.70 -9.73
C MET A 823 -28.96 7.32 -9.32
N GLU A 824 -28.75 6.98 -8.06
CA GLU A 824 -29.32 5.80 -7.40
C GLU A 824 -30.21 6.23 -6.24
N VAL A 825 -31.38 5.60 -6.14
CA VAL A 825 -32.29 5.74 -5.00
C VAL A 825 -32.03 4.60 -4.03
N PHE A 826 -31.80 4.92 -2.76
CA PHE A 826 -31.46 3.95 -1.71
C PHE A 826 -32.65 3.69 -0.77
N GLU A 827 -32.85 2.42 -0.43
CA GLU A 827 -33.94 1.92 0.43
C GLU A 827 -33.44 0.94 1.50
#